data_AF-A0A4Z1CGK1-F1
#
_entry.id   AF-A0A4Z1CGK1-F1
#
_cell.length_a   1.000
_cell.length_b   1.000
_cell.length_c   1.000
_cell.angle_alpha   90.00
_cell.angle_beta   90.00
_cell.angle_gamma   90.00
#
_symmetry.space_group_name_H-M   'P 1'
#
loop_
_entity.id
_entity.type
_entity.pdbx_description
1 polymer ?
#
loop_
_entity_poly.entity_id
_entity_poly.type
_entity_poly.pdbx_seq_one_letter_code
_entity_poly.pdbx_strand_id
1 'polypeptide(L)'
;MGDLHRHAEVSRHVIDAMVRIRPQEDYVCVELGNYLTDLSQFRDPFAHMNAKADVWTRATRKGWLGILGFIPVVGTIAVDLILDLGVDLDTWINKLLGEHDPPDRRHGMFAGYMKEAIRGVTHTLFAEGAPKSADLRSRILPQIEGLAPLKEAELDRLFEAHFTQYWPHEHTDMPPYVLYGEHRPRHRAYRRGPRGLSNYLEEYIEYLSESLTKLEVDWKACSNQAQDAPERHEALVRLGKVLHGVEDYFFHSNYCELHLWHSLRRSRPTMTDEAFRTWFVANVRAHWLPQDVEQALKDSIDDTFVPSQAHQLRSFLRRLRYPAYRPVNTVDPDTSLPSLDHLFTAGFDKKDLFHTLAMALESMEAPLSRIQRVEVVVPQAIVEAFQPAARAAQLRDSPLVLVRTIFNHSFRSELGKDGDELDKQLGVHAAQLGSGVYDTSIDQLETKGYLNHTAAASWRRALAIDKDLESFGQNTPGVGGFLMSFFSEAQAELEKSRRTSRRHDLSRAFGEGNVLDERSDNGATGEHVGMHAMQSKDTPRSQPMHEEAKRLARFASMAVASLLVTEVNRTPSTAQGLDWDVILRHYLRFPDGKPAMWESQVLAHYRTNRVDPAYDEIPDRVPTPLASGPQALTRVAKRRGGSKRAELEKRYVKLEERVDRIGNIF
;
A
#
# COMPACT_ATOMS: atom_id res chain seq x y z
N MET A 1 3.32 -2.78 3.07
CA MET A 1 3.31 -1.63 2.15
C MET A 1 2.48 -0.58 2.84
N GLY A 2 2.99 0.64 3.00
CA GLY A 2 2.36 1.68 3.81
C GLY A 2 2.44 1.46 5.32
N ASP A 3 2.51 2.53 6.09
CA ASP A 3 2.22 2.54 7.51
C ASP A 3 0.69 2.49 7.65
N LEU A 4 0.14 1.28 7.84
CA LEU A 4 -1.31 1.04 7.99
C LEU A 4 -1.96 2.02 8.99
N HIS A 5 -1.19 2.56 9.94
CA HIS A 5 -1.67 3.56 10.88
C HIS A 5 -2.17 4.86 10.24
N ARG A 6 -1.81 5.21 8.99
CA ARG A 6 -2.22 6.50 8.40
C ARG A 6 -3.48 6.43 7.55
N HIS A 7 -3.67 5.39 6.75
CA HIS A 7 -4.99 5.06 6.18
C HIS A 7 -6.03 4.93 7.29
N ALA A 8 -5.61 4.34 8.41
CA ALA A 8 -6.33 4.32 9.66
C ALA A 8 -6.60 5.70 10.28
N GLU A 9 -5.67 6.65 10.24
CA GLU A 9 -5.90 8.02 10.73
C GLU A 9 -6.92 8.78 9.87
N VAL A 10 -6.85 8.61 8.55
CA VAL A 10 -7.87 9.16 7.63
C VAL A 10 -9.21 8.52 7.93
N SER A 11 -9.26 7.19 8.02
CA SER A 11 -10.47 6.45 8.38
C SER A 11 -11.04 6.86 9.74
N ARG A 12 -10.19 7.08 10.75
CA ARG A 12 -10.64 7.58 12.06
C ARG A 12 -11.30 8.95 11.94
N HIS A 13 -10.64 9.88 11.25
CA HIS A 13 -11.18 11.22 11.03
C HIS A 13 -12.55 11.17 10.33
N VAL A 14 -12.69 10.28 9.34
CA VAL A 14 -13.95 10.07 8.61
C VAL A 14 -15.02 9.42 9.50
N ILE A 15 -14.68 8.40 10.28
CA ILE A 15 -15.57 7.74 11.24
C ILE A 15 -16.08 8.74 12.28
N ASP A 16 -15.20 9.57 12.85
CA ASP A 16 -15.59 10.60 13.83
C ASP A 16 -16.56 11.65 13.22
N ALA A 17 -16.48 11.92 11.92
CA ALA A 17 -17.45 12.76 11.22
C ALA A 17 -18.79 12.02 11.00
N MET A 18 -18.74 10.76 10.57
CA MET A 18 -19.94 9.96 10.31
C MET A 18 -20.74 9.65 11.59
N VAL A 19 -20.07 9.33 12.69
CA VAL A 19 -20.70 9.06 14.01
C VAL A 19 -21.57 10.23 14.46
N ARG A 20 -21.15 11.48 14.18
CA ARG A 20 -21.94 12.68 14.49
C ARG A 20 -23.23 12.79 13.68
N ILE A 21 -23.27 12.20 12.48
CA ILE A 21 -24.42 12.24 11.58
C ILE A 21 -25.32 11.01 11.80
N ARG A 22 -24.73 9.83 12.02
CA ARG A 22 -25.45 8.55 12.14
C ARG A 22 -24.78 7.60 13.15
N PRO A 23 -24.96 7.80 14.46
CA PRO A 23 -24.21 7.06 15.50
C PRO A 23 -24.56 5.56 15.62
N GLN A 24 -25.60 5.08 14.94
CA GLN A 24 -26.13 3.71 15.10
C GLN A 24 -25.60 2.73 14.04
N GLU A 25 -24.32 2.83 13.68
CA GLU A 25 -23.67 1.98 12.68
C GLU A 25 -22.43 1.29 13.26
N ASP A 26 -22.13 0.08 12.78
CA ASP A 26 -20.91 -0.65 13.14
C ASP A 26 -19.72 -0.16 12.30
N TYR A 27 -19.24 1.05 12.63
CA TYR A 27 -18.16 1.71 11.89
C TYR A 27 -16.82 0.97 11.87
N VAL A 28 -16.66 -0.07 12.69
CA VAL A 28 -15.55 -1.04 12.57
C VAL A 28 -15.50 -1.67 11.17
N CYS A 29 -16.65 -1.82 10.50
CA CYS A 29 -16.76 -2.32 9.14
C CYS A 29 -16.15 -1.35 8.11
N VAL A 30 -16.22 -0.04 8.33
CA VAL A 30 -15.58 0.94 7.43
C VAL A 30 -14.06 0.77 7.48
N GLU A 31 -13.51 0.69 8.69
CA GLU A 31 -12.07 0.44 8.87
C GLU A 31 -11.66 -0.93 8.33
N LEU A 32 -12.47 -1.98 8.51
CA LEU A 32 -12.21 -3.29 7.92
C LEU A 32 -12.12 -3.20 6.38
N GLY A 33 -13.01 -2.48 5.72
CA GLY A 33 -12.96 -2.29 4.27
C GLY A 33 -11.71 -1.55 3.79
N ASN A 34 -11.31 -0.51 4.53
CA ASN A 34 -10.07 0.21 4.29
C ASN A 34 -8.85 -0.72 4.44
N TYR A 35 -8.74 -1.38 5.59
CA TYR A 35 -7.69 -2.34 5.94
C TYR A 35 -7.57 -3.51 4.94
N LEU A 36 -8.68 -4.10 4.49
CA LEU A 36 -8.64 -5.20 3.52
C LEU A 36 -8.22 -4.72 2.13
N THR A 37 -8.47 -3.45 1.80
CA THR A 37 -8.00 -2.87 0.53
C THR A 37 -6.49 -2.75 0.55
N ASP A 38 -5.91 -2.15 1.60
CA ASP A 38 -4.46 -2.08 1.81
C ASP A 38 -3.77 -3.45 1.62
N LEU A 39 -4.33 -4.48 2.27
CA LEU A 39 -3.71 -5.80 2.27
C LEU A 39 -3.96 -6.61 0.99
N SER A 40 -4.91 -6.21 0.13
CA SER A 40 -5.21 -6.92 -1.11
C SER A 40 -4.00 -7.07 -2.03
N GLN A 41 -3.03 -6.15 -1.93
CA GLN A 41 -1.72 -6.19 -2.61
C GLN A 41 -0.96 -7.51 -2.41
N PHE A 42 -1.14 -8.17 -1.26
CA PHE A 42 -0.47 -9.44 -0.95
C PHE A 42 -1.20 -10.69 -1.47
N ARG A 43 -2.44 -10.53 -1.94
CA ARG A 43 -3.25 -11.64 -2.46
C ARG A 43 -2.93 -11.96 -3.93
N ASP A 44 -2.15 -11.10 -4.61
CA ASP A 44 -1.92 -11.22 -6.04
C ASP A 44 -0.42 -11.25 -6.43
N PRO A 45 0.11 -12.42 -6.81
CA PRO A 45 1.48 -12.53 -7.33
C PRO A 45 1.66 -11.87 -8.69
N PHE A 46 0.57 -11.67 -9.46
CA PHE A 46 0.61 -10.98 -10.75
C PHE A 46 0.61 -9.46 -10.63
N ALA A 47 0.38 -8.90 -9.44
CA ALA A 47 0.58 -7.47 -9.16
C ALA A 47 1.95 -6.97 -9.66
N HIS A 48 2.95 -7.85 -9.61
CA HIS A 48 4.19 -7.66 -10.31
C HIS A 48 4.18 -8.44 -11.65
N MET A 49 3.82 -7.75 -12.75
CA MET A 49 3.62 -8.28 -14.10
C MET A 49 4.85 -8.95 -14.77
N ASN A 50 5.91 -9.24 -14.01
CA ASN A 50 7.08 -10.02 -14.43
C ASN A 50 7.63 -10.89 -13.29
N ALA A 51 6.84 -11.18 -12.24
CA ALA A 51 7.32 -11.87 -11.04
C ALA A 51 7.99 -13.21 -11.37
N LYS A 52 7.33 -14.07 -12.15
CA LYS A 52 7.88 -15.36 -12.59
C LYS A 52 9.20 -15.20 -13.34
N ALA A 53 9.22 -14.35 -14.36
CA ALA A 53 10.43 -14.11 -15.16
C ALA A 53 11.58 -13.51 -14.34
N ASP A 54 11.28 -12.64 -13.37
CA ASP A 54 12.30 -12.06 -12.49
C ASP A 54 12.82 -13.09 -11.47
N VAL A 55 11.95 -13.96 -10.92
CA VAL A 55 12.37 -15.08 -10.05
C VAL A 55 13.24 -16.06 -10.84
N TRP A 56 12.81 -16.46 -12.04
CA TRP A 56 13.58 -17.31 -12.95
C TRP A 56 14.95 -16.70 -13.30
N THR A 57 14.96 -15.43 -13.70
CA THR A 57 16.19 -14.71 -14.04
C THR A 57 17.15 -14.62 -12.84
N ARG A 58 16.63 -14.46 -11.63
CA ARG A 58 17.46 -14.42 -10.41
C ARG A 58 18.03 -15.78 -10.06
N ALA A 59 17.19 -16.82 -10.09
CA ALA A 59 17.60 -18.20 -9.86
C ALA A 59 18.69 -18.65 -10.85
N THR A 60 18.61 -18.22 -12.11
CA THR A 60 19.59 -18.54 -13.16
C THR A 60 20.85 -17.66 -13.13
N ARG A 61 20.75 -16.35 -12.89
CA ARG A 61 21.91 -15.41 -12.94
C ARG A 61 22.85 -15.46 -11.75
N LYS A 62 22.34 -15.72 -10.54
CA LYS A 62 23.22 -15.83 -9.37
C LYS A 62 24.02 -17.14 -9.38
N GLY A 63 23.78 -18.00 -10.38
CA GLY A 63 23.95 -19.43 -10.19
C GLY A 63 22.98 -19.88 -9.11
N TRP A 64 22.37 -21.03 -9.30
CA TRP A 64 21.60 -21.67 -8.25
C TRP A 64 22.44 -21.89 -6.95
N LEU A 65 23.78 -21.78 -7.02
CA LEU A 65 24.72 -21.65 -5.89
C LEU A 65 24.54 -20.39 -5.01
N GLY A 66 23.78 -19.38 -5.43
CA GLY A 66 23.31 -18.29 -4.54
C GLY A 66 22.00 -18.61 -3.80
N ILE A 67 21.44 -19.80 -4.05
CA ILE A 67 20.35 -20.45 -3.31
C ILE A 67 20.85 -21.84 -2.78
N LEU A 68 22.12 -22.23 -3.06
CA LEU A 68 22.83 -23.42 -2.57
C LEU A 68 24.22 -23.12 -2.00
N GLY A 69 24.27 -22.57 -0.81
CA GLY A 69 25.32 -22.89 0.15
C GLY A 69 25.13 -24.26 0.81
N PHE A 70 24.59 -25.28 0.13
CA PHE A 70 24.36 -26.61 0.69
C PHE A 70 25.18 -27.71 -0.03
N ILE A 71 26.34 -28.03 0.60
CA ILE A 71 27.11 -29.30 0.57
C ILE A 71 28.20 -29.47 -0.53
N PRO A 72 29.42 -29.97 -0.18
CA PRO A 72 30.60 -29.92 -1.03
C PRO A 72 30.86 -31.17 -1.90
N VAL A 73 31.50 -30.94 -3.05
CA VAL A 73 32.29 -31.85 -3.93
C VAL A 73 31.58 -32.75 -4.96
N VAL A 74 32.22 -32.78 -6.15
CA VAL A 74 32.08 -33.66 -7.36
C VAL A 74 30.96 -33.22 -8.32
N GLY A 75 31.15 -32.95 -9.61
CA GLY A 75 32.16 -33.34 -10.59
C GLY A 75 31.44 -33.84 -11.85
N THR A 76 31.39 -33.03 -12.91
CA THR A 76 31.02 -33.37 -14.31
C THR A 76 29.80 -34.29 -14.54
N ILE A 77 28.58 -33.74 -14.46
CA ILE A 77 27.41 -34.20 -15.25
C ILE A 77 26.56 -32.95 -15.58
N ALA A 78 26.62 -32.46 -16.82
CA ALA A 78 26.02 -31.17 -17.21
C ALA A 78 25.25 -31.29 -18.52
N VAL A 79 24.22 -32.14 -18.55
CA VAL A 79 23.09 -32.04 -19.49
C VAL A 79 21.79 -32.50 -18.82
N ASP A 80 21.79 -33.66 -18.15
CA ASP A 80 20.56 -34.20 -17.50
C ASP A 80 20.18 -33.42 -16.23
N LEU A 81 21.15 -32.98 -15.43
CA LEU A 81 20.91 -32.12 -14.26
C LEU A 81 20.28 -30.77 -14.69
N ILE A 82 20.66 -30.23 -15.86
CA ILE A 82 20.13 -28.94 -16.34
C ILE A 82 18.68 -29.08 -16.82
N LEU A 83 18.31 -30.23 -17.38
CA LEU A 83 16.94 -30.51 -17.83
C LEU A 83 16.01 -30.84 -16.65
N ASP A 84 16.46 -31.66 -15.68
CA ASP A 84 15.70 -31.96 -14.47
C ASP A 84 15.57 -30.71 -13.56
N LEU A 85 16.64 -29.89 -13.44
CA LEU A 85 16.60 -28.63 -12.69
C LEU A 85 15.71 -27.56 -13.34
N GLY A 86 15.62 -27.53 -14.67
CA GLY A 86 14.72 -26.61 -15.37
C GLY A 86 13.25 -26.94 -15.11
N VAL A 87 12.90 -28.22 -15.18
CA VAL A 87 11.53 -28.71 -14.96
C VAL A 87 11.09 -28.52 -13.50
N ASP A 88 11.98 -28.74 -12.52
CA ASP A 88 11.66 -28.55 -11.10
C ASP A 88 11.50 -27.07 -10.72
N LEU A 89 12.30 -26.17 -11.29
CA LEU A 89 12.22 -24.75 -10.98
C LEU A 89 10.95 -24.10 -11.56
N ASP A 90 10.56 -24.43 -12.79
CA ASP A 90 9.32 -23.90 -13.38
C ASP A 90 8.10 -24.39 -12.62
N THR A 91 8.09 -25.68 -12.27
CA THR A 91 7.02 -26.27 -11.47
C THR A 91 6.95 -25.63 -10.09
N TRP A 92 8.09 -25.35 -9.45
CA TRP A 92 8.13 -24.63 -8.18
C TRP A 92 7.63 -23.19 -8.32
N ILE A 93 8.05 -22.44 -9.35
CA ILE A 93 7.58 -21.07 -9.60
C ILE A 93 6.06 -21.05 -9.83
N ASN A 94 5.54 -22.00 -10.61
CA ASN A 94 4.11 -22.12 -10.85
C ASN A 94 3.34 -22.52 -9.58
N LYS A 95 3.90 -23.39 -8.72
CA LYS A 95 3.32 -23.67 -7.40
C LYS A 95 3.34 -22.45 -6.49
N LEU A 96 4.45 -21.71 -6.44
CA LEU A 96 4.61 -20.54 -5.59
C LEU A 96 3.68 -19.39 -6.03
N LEU A 97 3.69 -19.06 -7.33
CA LEU A 97 3.06 -17.85 -7.88
C LEU A 97 1.75 -18.12 -8.63
N GLY A 98 1.39 -19.38 -8.89
CA GLY A 98 0.15 -19.75 -9.60
C GLY A 98 0.31 -19.75 -11.12
N GLU A 99 -0.75 -20.16 -11.83
CA GLU A 99 -0.84 -20.26 -13.30
C GLU A 99 -2.15 -19.63 -13.77
N HIS A 100 -2.16 -18.86 -14.85
CA HIS A 100 -3.39 -18.18 -15.28
C HIS A 100 -4.51 -19.17 -15.63
N ASP A 101 -4.17 -20.30 -16.24
CA ASP A 101 -5.09 -21.34 -16.67
C ASP A 101 -4.62 -22.69 -16.11
N PRO A 102 -5.46 -23.47 -15.40
CA PRO A 102 -6.88 -23.22 -15.11
C PRO A 102 -7.13 -22.15 -14.03
N PRO A 103 -8.31 -21.46 -14.03
CA PRO A 103 -8.59 -20.35 -13.11
C PRO A 103 -8.45 -20.66 -11.61
N ASP A 104 -8.63 -21.92 -11.21
CA ASP A 104 -8.45 -22.41 -9.84
C ASP A 104 -6.98 -22.47 -9.40
N ARG A 105 -6.03 -22.45 -10.36
CA ARG A 105 -4.58 -22.38 -10.10
C ARG A 105 -4.01 -20.98 -10.21
N ARG A 106 -4.84 -19.97 -10.53
CA ARG A 106 -4.41 -18.56 -10.68
C ARG A 106 -3.66 -18.03 -9.47
N HIS A 107 -4.04 -18.47 -8.27
CA HIS A 107 -3.39 -18.06 -7.04
C HIS A 107 -2.47 -19.19 -6.56
N GLY A 108 -1.16 -18.95 -6.59
CA GLY A 108 -0.18 -19.88 -6.06
C GLY A 108 -0.17 -19.97 -4.52
N MET A 109 0.70 -20.82 -4.00
CA MET A 109 0.88 -21.06 -2.58
C MET A 109 1.31 -19.81 -1.82
N PHE A 110 2.03 -18.87 -2.45
CA PHE A 110 2.34 -17.57 -1.86
C PHE A 110 1.06 -16.77 -1.52
N ALA A 111 0.12 -16.68 -2.48
CA ALA A 111 -1.14 -15.99 -2.26
C ALA A 111 -2.02 -16.69 -1.22
N GLY A 112 -2.00 -18.04 -1.21
CA GLY A 112 -2.69 -18.84 -0.20
C GLY A 112 -2.12 -18.61 1.21
N TYR A 113 -0.79 -18.61 1.35
CA TYR A 113 -0.10 -18.30 2.61
C TYR A 113 -0.47 -16.90 3.10
N MET A 114 -0.37 -15.89 2.23
CA MET A 114 -0.69 -14.51 2.59
C MET A 114 -2.16 -14.35 2.97
N LYS A 115 -3.09 -15.02 2.27
CA LYS A 115 -4.51 -15.02 2.64
C LYS A 115 -4.73 -15.51 4.06
N GLU A 116 -4.15 -16.65 4.42
CA GLU A 116 -4.34 -17.24 5.74
C GLU A 116 -3.62 -16.43 6.84
N ALA A 117 -2.40 -15.96 6.58
CA ALA A 117 -1.70 -15.07 7.51
C ALA A 117 -2.50 -13.79 7.78
N ILE A 118 -2.99 -13.13 6.72
CA ILE A 118 -3.80 -11.92 6.81
C ILE A 118 -5.14 -12.20 7.50
N ARG A 119 -5.80 -13.34 7.24
CA ARG A 119 -7.01 -13.74 7.97
C ARG A 119 -6.74 -13.88 9.46
N GLY A 120 -5.62 -14.51 9.84
CA GLY A 120 -5.19 -14.64 11.23
C GLY A 120 -5.00 -13.29 11.93
N VAL A 121 -4.33 -12.34 11.27
CA VAL A 121 -4.17 -10.97 11.76
C VAL A 121 -5.53 -10.26 11.84
N THR A 122 -6.37 -10.39 10.82
CA THR A 122 -7.70 -9.75 10.75
C THR A 122 -8.56 -10.19 11.93
N HIS A 123 -8.62 -11.49 12.25
CA HIS A 123 -9.35 -11.99 13.41
C HIS A 123 -8.78 -11.47 14.73
N THR A 124 -7.46 -11.40 14.84
CA THR A 124 -6.80 -10.83 16.01
C THR A 124 -7.23 -9.39 16.25
N LEU A 125 -7.45 -8.61 15.18
CA LEU A 125 -7.75 -7.18 15.25
C LEU A 125 -9.24 -6.83 15.29
N PHE A 126 -10.09 -7.57 14.58
CA PHE A 126 -11.49 -7.18 14.33
C PHE A 126 -12.54 -8.11 14.94
N ALA A 127 -12.21 -9.36 15.30
CA ALA A 127 -13.21 -10.34 15.75
C ALA A 127 -13.53 -10.27 17.25
N GLU A 128 -14.59 -10.86 17.76
CA GLU A 128 -14.69 -11.17 19.18
C GLU A 128 -13.83 -12.40 19.56
N GLY A 129 -13.88 -12.84 20.82
CA GLY A 129 -13.37 -14.17 21.20
C GLY A 129 -11.89 -14.26 21.59
N ALA A 130 -11.12 -13.16 21.52
CA ALA A 130 -9.74 -13.11 22.03
C ALA A 130 -9.63 -12.09 23.18
N PRO A 131 -9.95 -12.47 24.43
CA PRO A 131 -10.13 -11.52 25.54
C PRO A 131 -8.87 -10.71 25.87
N LYS A 132 -7.67 -11.22 25.56
CA LYS A 132 -6.41 -10.47 25.74
C LYS A 132 -5.93 -9.75 24.48
N SER A 133 -6.63 -9.89 23.36
CA SER A 133 -6.34 -9.10 22.16
C SER A 133 -6.92 -7.70 22.25
N ALA A 134 -7.86 -7.41 23.16
CA ALA A 134 -8.40 -6.06 23.35
C ALA A 134 -7.30 -5.02 23.63
N ASP A 135 -6.36 -5.34 24.51
CA ASP A 135 -5.19 -4.50 24.79
C ASP A 135 -4.23 -4.41 23.60
N LEU A 136 -4.18 -5.45 22.77
CA LEU A 136 -3.35 -5.49 21.58
C LEU A 136 -3.96 -4.64 20.45
N ARG A 137 -5.28 -4.63 20.33
CA ARG A 137 -6.04 -3.88 19.32
C ARG A 137 -5.86 -2.39 19.44
N SER A 138 -6.06 -1.83 20.62
CA SER A 138 -5.88 -0.39 20.85
C SER A 138 -4.42 0.06 20.62
N ARG A 139 -3.45 -0.86 20.72
CA ARG A 139 -2.03 -0.58 20.47
C ARG A 139 -1.62 -0.72 19.02
N ILE A 140 -2.11 -1.76 18.33
CA ILE A 140 -1.78 -2.04 16.93
C ILE A 140 -2.63 -1.18 15.99
N LEU A 141 -3.90 -0.94 16.34
CA LEU A 141 -4.82 -0.12 15.56
C LEU A 141 -5.56 0.86 16.49
N PRO A 142 -4.91 1.95 16.94
CA PRO A 142 -5.55 2.96 17.80
C PRO A 142 -6.86 3.53 17.21
N GLN A 143 -7.02 3.55 15.90
CA GLN A 143 -8.22 4.03 15.22
C GLN A 143 -9.50 3.23 15.52
N ILE A 144 -9.37 1.92 15.80
CA ILE A 144 -10.51 1.10 16.22
C ILE A 144 -10.77 1.16 17.72
N GLU A 145 -10.01 1.98 18.46
CA GLU A 145 -10.27 2.20 19.88
C GLU A 145 -11.68 2.77 20.09
N GLY A 146 -12.43 2.11 20.98
CA GLY A 146 -13.82 2.42 21.27
C GLY A 146 -14.83 1.85 20.28
N LEU A 147 -14.41 1.19 19.19
CA LEU A 147 -15.31 0.47 18.29
C LEU A 147 -15.53 -0.96 18.78
N ALA A 148 -16.77 -1.44 18.72
CA ALA A 148 -17.10 -2.81 19.08
C ALA A 148 -16.52 -3.77 18.02
N PRO A 149 -15.92 -4.90 18.43
CA PRO A 149 -15.48 -5.92 17.49
C PRO A 149 -16.66 -6.69 16.88
N LEU A 150 -16.40 -7.33 15.74
CA LEU A 150 -17.39 -8.11 15.00
C LEU A 150 -17.47 -9.55 15.51
N LYS A 151 -18.64 -10.17 15.38
CA LYS A 151 -18.79 -11.62 15.60
C LYS A 151 -17.90 -12.40 14.63
N GLU A 152 -17.27 -13.49 15.08
CA GLU A 152 -16.30 -14.25 14.28
C GLU A 152 -16.87 -14.67 12.92
N ALA A 153 -18.09 -15.22 12.90
CA ALA A 153 -18.75 -15.68 11.68
C ALA A 153 -19.04 -14.54 10.69
N GLU A 154 -19.34 -13.34 11.20
CA GLU A 154 -19.61 -12.18 10.37
C GLU A 154 -18.31 -11.61 9.79
N LEU A 155 -17.24 -11.55 10.59
CA LEU A 155 -15.92 -11.16 10.09
C LEU A 155 -15.45 -12.11 8.99
N ASP A 156 -15.64 -13.42 9.16
CA ASP A 156 -15.29 -14.40 8.14
C ASP A 156 -16.07 -14.22 6.84
N ARG A 157 -17.39 -13.95 6.94
CA ARG A 157 -18.21 -13.66 5.77
C ARG A 157 -17.69 -12.43 5.01
N LEU A 158 -17.40 -11.35 5.74
CA LEU A 158 -16.88 -10.11 5.15
C LEU A 158 -15.48 -10.31 4.57
N PHE A 159 -14.60 -11.04 5.27
CA PHE A 159 -13.25 -11.34 4.80
C PHE A 159 -13.26 -12.11 3.48
N GLU A 160 -14.04 -13.19 3.38
CA GLU A 160 -14.13 -13.98 2.16
C GLU A 160 -14.76 -13.20 0.99
N ALA A 161 -15.67 -12.27 1.29
CA ALA A 161 -16.31 -11.42 0.28
C ALA A 161 -15.42 -10.26 -0.23
N HIS A 162 -14.62 -9.65 0.66
CA HIS A 162 -13.96 -8.35 0.39
C HIS A 162 -12.44 -8.38 0.38
N PHE A 163 -11.82 -9.38 0.99
CA PHE A 163 -10.41 -9.64 0.73
C PHE A 163 -10.35 -10.26 -0.66
N THR A 164 -10.17 -9.44 -1.68
CA THR A 164 -10.11 -9.86 -3.08
C THR A 164 -8.71 -9.63 -3.63
N GLN A 165 -8.51 -10.02 -4.89
CA GLN A 165 -7.29 -9.69 -5.62
C GLN A 165 -7.01 -8.18 -5.58
N TYR A 166 -5.73 -7.82 -5.62
CA TYR A 166 -5.31 -6.44 -5.82
C TYR A 166 -5.79 -5.90 -7.17
N TRP A 167 -6.42 -4.73 -7.13
CA TRP A 167 -6.84 -4.02 -8.32
C TRP A 167 -6.30 -2.58 -8.28
N PRO A 168 -5.50 -2.14 -9.26
CA PRO A 168 -4.91 -0.80 -9.25
C PRO A 168 -5.93 0.34 -9.13
N HIS A 169 -7.16 0.12 -9.61
CA HIS A 169 -8.24 1.10 -9.54
C HIS A 169 -8.91 1.21 -8.16
N GLU A 170 -8.74 0.23 -7.27
CA GLU A 170 -9.14 0.34 -5.86
C GLU A 170 -8.16 1.20 -5.05
N HIS A 171 -6.92 1.33 -5.53
CA HIS A 171 -5.80 2.05 -4.88
C HIS A 171 -5.40 3.34 -5.63
N THR A 172 -6.16 3.70 -6.66
CA THR A 172 -5.85 4.83 -7.56
C THR A 172 -4.43 4.80 -8.18
N ASP A 173 -3.79 3.63 -8.19
CA ASP A 173 -2.41 3.44 -8.64
C ASP A 173 -2.27 3.51 -10.15
N MET A 174 -1.09 3.85 -10.67
CA MET A 174 -0.86 3.76 -12.10
C MET A 174 -1.04 2.30 -12.58
N PRO A 175 -2.02 2.01 -13.46
CA PRO A 175 -2.28 0.65 -13.87
C PRO A 175 -1.11 0.09 -14.68
N PRO A 176 -0.80 -1.20 -14.61
CA PRO A 176 0.23 -1.81 -15.43
C PRO A 176 -0.28 -2.22 -16.83
N TYR A 177 -1.30 -1.57 -17.41
CA TYR A 177 -1.92 -1.93 -18.71
C TYR A 177 -0.95 -2.17 -19.89
N VAL A 178 0.28 -1.70 -19.80
CA VAL A 178 1.37 -2.10 -20.69
C VAL A 178 2.47 -2.80 -19.91
N LEU A 179 2.95 -3.92 -20.47
CA LEU A 179 4.00 -4.75 -19.87
C LEU A 179 5.34 -4.01 -19.72
N TYR A 180 5.66 -3.14 -20.68
CA TYR A 180 6.93 -2.43 -20.76
C TYR A 180 6.71 -0.92 -20.68
N GLY A 181 7.47 -0.26 -19.80
CA GLY A 181 7.35 1.16 -19.45
C GLY A 181 7.48 2.09 -20.66
N GLU A 182 8.34 1.77 -21.62
CA GLU A 182 8.52 2.52 -22.88
C GLU A 182 7.26 2.60 -23.74
N HIS A 183 6.27 1.74 -23.50
CA HIS A 183 4.97 1.81 -24.18
C HIS A 183 3.98 2.75 -23.49
N ARG A 184 4.21 3.14 -22.22
CA ARG A 184 3.31 4.03 -21.46
C ARG A 184 3.08 5.37 -22.17
N PRO A 185 4.11 6.10 -22.67
CA PRO A 185 3.89 7.38 -23.35
C PRO A 185 3.00 7.26 -24.61
N ARG A 186 3.03 6.11 -25.28
CA ARG A 186 2.23 5.85 -26.48
C ARG A 186 0.83 5.37 -26.16
N HIS A 187 0.59 4.79 -24.99
CA HIS A 187 -0.68 4.22 -24.61
C HIS A 187 -1.64 5.28 -24.06
N ARG A 188 -2.89 5.29 -24.57
CA ARG A 188 -3.89 6.33 -24.27
C ARG A 188 -4.08 6.56 -22.77
N ALA A 189 -4.11 5.50 -21.97
CA ALA A 189 -4.39 5.58 -20.53
C ALA A 189 -3.43 6.50 -19.76
N TYR A 190 -2.14 6.53 -20.14
CA TYR A 190 -1.11 7.30 -19.41
C TYR A 190 -0.91 8.71 -19.95
N ARG A 191 -1.57 9.07 -21.06
CA ARG A 191 -1.50 10.42 -21.60
C ARG A 191 -2.36 11.35 -20.76
N ARG A 192 -1.89 12.59 -20.63
CA ARG A 192 -2.66 13.70 -20.10
C ARG A 192 -3.98 13.84 -20.86
N GLY A 193 -5.07 13.83 -20.12
CA GLY A 193 -6.43 14.11 -20.57
C GLY A 193 -6.75 15.61 -20.54
N PRO A 194 -7.94 16.01 -21.02
CA PRO A 194 -8.32 17.41 -21.18
C PRO A 194 -8.41 18.20 -19.87
N ARG A 195 -8.53 17.51 -18.72
CA ARG A 195 -8.61 18.12 -17.39
C ARG A 195 -7.28 18.13 -16.64
N GLY A 196 -6.17 17.78 -17.30
CA GLY A 196 -4.84 17.72 -16.68
C GLY A 196 -4.51 16.39 -15.99
N LEU A 197 -5.47 15.48 -15.83
CA LEU A 197 -5.26 14.15 -15.25
C LEU A 197 -4.82 13.17 -16.33
N SER A 198 -4.01 12.16 -15.99
CA SER A 198 -3.86 10.95 -16.81
C SER A 198 -5.23 10.34 -17.13
N ASN A 199 -5.43 9.84 -18.36
CA ASN A 199 -6.71 9.26 -18.76
C ASN A 199 -7.15 8.07 -17.90
N TYR A 200 -6.25 7.29 -17.30
CA TYR A 200 -6.66 6.23 -16.38
C TYR A 200 -7.28 6.77 -15.08
N LEU A 201 -6.82 7.93 -14.57
CA LEU A 201 -7.41 8.55 -13.38
C LEU A 201 -8.84 9.04 -13.65
N GLU A 202 -9.13 9.49 -14.88
CA GLU A 202 -10.50 9.76 -15.30
C GLU A 202 -11.37 8.51 -15.18
N GLU A 203 -10.87 7.36 -15.65
CA GLU A 203 -11.59 6.08 -15.54
C GLU A 203 -11.75 5.61 -14.09
N TYR A 204 -10.79 5.93 -13.23
CA TYR A 204 -10.87 5.58 -11.81
C TYR A 204 -11.86 6.46 -11.05
N ILE A 205 -11.93 7.75 -11.37
CA ILE A 205 -13.00 8.63 -10.87
C ILE A 205 -14.37 8.12 -11.32
N GLU A 206 -14.48 7.60 -12.55
CA GLU A 206 -15.71 6.94 -13.01
C GLU A 206 -16.04 5.67 -12.23
N TYR A 207 -15.03 4.86 -11.88
CA TYR A 207 -15.18 3.68 -11.04
C TYR A 207 -15.66 4.04 -9.62
N LEU A 208 -15.02 5.02 -8.98
CA LEU A 208 -15.40 5.51 -7.65
C LEU A 208 -16.82 6.06 -7.66
N SER A 209 -17.17 6.83 -8.71
CA SER A 209 -18.53 7.36 -8.88
C SER A 209 -19.58 6.26 -9.04
N GLU A 210 -19.28 5.25 -9.86
CA GLU A 210 -20.13 4.07 -10.02
C GLU A 210 -20.32 3.34 -8.69
N SER A 211 -19.23 3.14 -7.95
CA SER A 211 -19.23 2.43 -6.68
C SER A 211 -20.03 3.17 -5.60
N LEU A 212 -19.85 4.49 -5.46
CA LEU A 212 -20.63 5.33 -4.54
C LEU A 212 -22.11 5.39 -4.94
N THR A 213 -22.40 5.48 -6.24
CA THR A 213 -23.79 5.52 -6.73
C THR A 213 -24.55 4.23 -6.40
N LYS A 214 -23.89 3.07 -6.55
CA LYS A 214 -24.46 1.77 -6.18
C LYS A 214 -24.57 1.62 -4.66
N LEU A 215 -23.51 1.97 -3.94
CA LEU A 215 -23.47 1.94 -2.48
C LEU A 215 -24.58 2.79 -1.84
N GLU A 216 -24.84 3.99 -2.35
CA GLU A 216 -25.91 4.85 -1.85
C GLU A 216 -27.28 4.16 -1.93
N VAL A 217 -27.57 3.49 -3.05
CA VAL A 217 -28.84 2.76 -3.25
C VAL A 217 -28.93 1.58 -2.28
N ASP A 218 -27.86 0.80 -2.18
CA ASP A 218 -27.81 -0.40 -1.34
C ASP A 218 -27.93 -0.04 0.14
N TRP A 219 -27.23 1.01 0.59
CA TRP A 219 -27.29 1.47 1.97
C TRP A 219 -28.66 2.07 2.31
N LYS A 220 -29.28 2.84 1.42
CA LYS A 220 -30.66 3.32 1.60
C LYS A 220 -31.64 2.14 1.78
N ALA A 221 -31.48 1.08 0.99
CA ALA A 221 -32.35 -0.09 1.04
C ALA A 221 -32.24 -0.87 2.36
N CYS A 222 -31.06 -0.93 2.98
CA CYS A 222 -30.86 -1.60 4.27
C CYS A 222 -30.85 -0.66 5.49
N SER A 223 -30.97 0.66 5.30
CA SER A 223 -30.79 1.68 6.36
C SER A 223 -31.74 1.55 7.56
N ASN A 224 -32.91 0.93 7.39
CA ASN A 224 -33.91 0.71 8.44
C ASN A 224 -33.82 -0.69 9.10
N GLN A 225 -32.88 -1.53 8.65
CA GLN A 225 -32.67 -2.85 9.25
C GLN A 225 -31.95 -2.74 10.60
N ALA A 226 -31.89 -3.83 11.36
CA ALA A 226 -31.12 -3.90 12.61
C ALA A 226 -29.65 -3.53 12.37
N GLN A 227 -28.98 -2.95 13.37
CA GLN A 227 -27.58 -2.51 13.25
C GLN A 227 -26.64 -3.63 12.79
N ASP A 228 -26.85 -4.84 13.32
CA ASP A 228 -26.05 -6.03 13.03
C ASP A 228 -26.50 -6.78 11.75
N ALA A 229 -27.34 -6.15 10.91
CA ALA A 229 -27.76 -6.74 9.65
C ALA A 229 -26.58 -6.89 8.68
N PRO A 230 -26.35 -8.08 8.09
CA PRO A 230 -25.24 -8.33 7.17
C PRO A 230 -25.16 -7.34 6.00
N GLU A 231 -26.30 -6.90 5.47
CA GLU A 231 -26.39 -5.95 4.37
C GLU A 231 -25.93 -4.54 4.77
N ARG A 232 -26.07 -4.15 6.05
CA ARG A 232 -25.55 -2.88 6.56
C ARG A 232 -24.03 -2.95 6.71
N HIS A 233 -23.50 -4.04 7.26
CA HIS A 233 -22.06 -4.24 7.34
C HIS A 233 -21.40 -4.27 5.96
N GLU A 234 -22.04 -4.93 4.99
CA GLU A 234 -21.61 -4.98 3.60
C GLU A 234 -21.49 -3.58 2.99
N ALA A 235 -22.47 -2.70 3.24
CA ALA A 235 -22.43 -1.32 2.79
C ALA A 235 -21.27 -0.55 3.43
N LEU A 236 -21.04 -0.72 4.74
CA LEU A 236 -19.96 -0.06 5.47
C LEU A 236 -18.56 -0.53 5.02
N VAL A 237 -18.37 -1.84 4.78
CA VAL A 237 -17.12 -2.36 4.24
C VAL A 237 -16.86 -1.79 2.84
N ARG A 238 -17.87 -1.76 1.97
CA ARG A 238 -17.75 -1.15 0.64
C ARG A 238 -17.46 0.35 0.70
N LEU A 239 -18.00 1.06 1.68
CA LEU A 239 -17.64 2.46 1.93
C LEU A 239 -16.15 2.60 2.23
N GLY A 240 -15.63 1.79 3.14
CA GLY A 240 -14.20 1.74 3.47
C GLY A 240 -13.32 1.55 2.24
N LYS A 241 -13.64 0.54 1.41
CA LYS A 241 -12.91 0.26 0.16
C LYS A 241 -12.93 1.44 -0.82
N VAL A 242 -14.05 2.15 -0.92
CA VAL A 242 -14.19 3.27 -1.84
C VAL A 242 -13.48 4.53 -1.34
N LEU A 243 -13.52 4.78 -0.02
CA LEU A 243 -12.81 5.91 0.58
C LEU A 243 -11.29 5.74 0.51
N HIS A 244 -10.79 4.51 0.55
CA HIS A 244 -9.38 4.20 0.31
C HIS A 244 -8.90 4.77 -1.04
N GLY A 245 -9.62 4.51 -2.13
CA GLY A 245 -9.26 5.07 -3.45
C GLY A 245 -9.35 6.62 -3.52
N VAL A 246 -10.20 7.26 -2.71
CA VAL A 246 -10.27 8.73 -2.59
C VAL A 246 -9.04 9.27 -1.88
N GLU A 247 -8.59 8.59 -0.83
CA GLU A 247 -7.39 8.89 -0.06
C GLU A 247 -6.12 8.74 -0.90
N ASP A 248 -5.95 7.60 -1.57
CA ASP A 248 -4.76 7.27 -2.37
C ASP A 248 -4.55 8.24 -3.53
N TYR A 249 -5.60 8.88 -4.01
CA TYR A 249 -5.48 9.94 -4.99
C TYR A 249 -4.49 11.03 -4.53
N PHE A 250 -4.45 11.35 -3.23
CA PHE A 250 -3.55 12.37 -2.69
C PHE A 250 -2.19 11.81 -2.29
N PHE A 251 -2.13 10.58 -1.77
CA PHE A 251 -0.88 9.96 -1.33
C PHE A 251 -0.02 9.43 -2.48
N HIS A 252 -0.65 8.94 -3.56
CA HIS A 252 0.06 8.29 -4.65
C HIS A 252 0.27 9.21 -5.86
N SER A 253 -0.27 10.43 -5.85
CA SER A 253 -0.11 11.39 -6.94
C SER A 253 0.83 12.54 -6.61
N ASN A 254 1.24 13.26 -7.65
CA ASN A 254 1.96 14.52 -7.55
C ASN A 254 1.06 15.74 -7.25
N TYR A 255 -0.16 15.52 -6.72
CA TYR A 255 -1.15 16.58 -6.50
C TYR A 255 -0.61 17.72 -5.62
N CYS A 256 -0.02 17.39 -4.47
CA CYS A 256 0.42 18.38 -3.49
C CYS A 256 1.54 19.27 -4.04
N GLU A 257 2.46 18.67 -4.79
CA GLU A 257 3.57 19.37 -5.43
C GLU A 257 3.06 20.30 -6.53
N LEU A 258 2.12 19.83 -7.36
CA LEU A 258 1.49 20.65 -8.40
C LEU A 258 0.71 21.82 -7.80
N HIS A 259 -0.09 21.57 -6.75
CA HIS A 259 -0.83 22.62 -6.04
C HIS A 259 0.10 23.73 -5.57
N LEU A 260 1.19 23.36 -4.88
CA LEU A 260 2.14 24.32 -4.35
C LEU A 260 2.88 25.06 -5.46
N TRP A 261 3.30 24.35 -6.52
CA TRP A 261 3.91 24.95 -7.71
C TRP A 261 3.00 26.01 -8.33
N HIS A 262 1.74 25.67 -8.62
CA HIS A 262 0.79 26.58 -9.26
C HIS A 262 0.43 27.77 -8.37
N SER A 263 0.24 27.55 -7.07
CA SER A 263 -0.04 28.61 -6.10
C SER A 263 1.10 29.64 -6.07
N LEU A 264 2.34 29.17 -5.95
CA LEU A 264 3.50 30.05 -5.90
C LEU A 264 3.79 30.73 -7.25
N ARG A 265 3.61 30.03 -8.38
CA ARG A 265 3.77 30.63 -9.72
C ARG A 265 2.75 31.72 -9.99
N ARG A 266 1.50 31.51 -9.59
CA ARG A 266 0.40 32.48 -9.76
C ARG A 266 0.66 33.79 -9.03
N SER A 267 1.24 33.72 -7.83
CA SER A 267 1.62 34.93 -7.07
C SER A 267 2.82 35.68 -7.65
N ARG A 268 3.49 35.13 -8.68
CA ARG A 268 4.70 35.67 -9.32
C ARG A 268 4.58 35.65 -10.85
N PRO A 269 3.57 36.31 -11.45
CA PRO A 269 3.31 36.20 -12.88
C PRO A 269 4.41 36.83 -13.75
N THR A 270 5.10 37.85 -13.24
CA THR A 270 6.12 38.62 -13.97
C THR A 270 7.49 37.96 -14.05
N MET A 271 7.72 36.88 -13.29
CA MET A 271 9.00 36.14 -13.35
C MET A 271 9.07 35.28 -14.62
N THR A 272 10.26 35.21 -15.22
CA THR A 272 10.57 34.19 -16.23
C THR A 272 10.57 32.81 -15.59
N ASP A 273 10.41 31.75 -16.39
CA ASP A 273 10.35 30.39 -15.85
C ASP A 273 11.66 29.96 -15.18
N GLU A 274 12.81 30.37 -15.72
CA GLU A 274 14.13 30.12 -15.12
C GLU A 274 14.30 30.87 -13.79
N ALA A 275 13.93 32.15 -13.75
CA ALA A 275 13.99 32.94 -12.52
C ALA A 275 13.04 32.38 -11.46
N PHE A 276 11.83 31.98 -11.87
CA PHE A 276 10.86 31.36 -10.97
C PHE A 276 11.37 30.04 -10.44
N ARG A 277 11.92 29.16 -11.28
CA ARG A 277 12.48 27.88 -10.85
C ARG A 277 13.59 28.07 -9.82
N THR A 278 14.51 29.00 -10.08
CA THR A 278 15.61 29.33 -9.15
C THR A 278 15.07 29.82 -7.81
N TRP A 279 14.12 30.75 -7.85
CA TRP A 279 13.45 31.24 -6.64
C TRP A 279 12.69 30.12 -5.92
N PHE A 280 11.96 29.29 -6.65
CA PHE A 280 11.13 28.23 -6.12
C PHE A 280 11.98 27.22 -5.33
N VAL A 281 13.07 26.74 -5.91
CA VAL A 281 14.01 25.82 -5.25
C VAL A 281 14.55 26.42 -3.95
N ALA A 282 14.86 27.71 -3.93
CA ALA A 282 15.37 28.39 -2.75
C ALA A 282 14.31 28.64 -1.65
N ASN A 283 13.02 28.65 -1.98
CA ASN A 283 11.97 29.13 -1.07
C ASN A 283 10.85 28.12 -0.77
N VAL A 284 10.67 27.08 -1.58
CA VAL A 284 9.49 26.18 -1.51
C VAL A 284 9.31 25.55 -0.12
N ARG A 285 10.41 25.18 0.54
CA ARG A 285 10.36 24.51 1.85
C ARG A 285 9.72 25.37 2.94
N ALA A 286 9.84 26.69 2.87
CA ALA A 286 9.19 27.59 3.82
C ALA A 286 7.66 27.59 3.71
N HIS A 287 7.11 27.00 2.65
CA HIS A 287 5.67 26.89 2.39
C HIS A 287 5.07 25.54 2.79
N TRP A 288 5.91 24.56 3.16
CA TRP A 288 5.44 23.26 3.65
C TRP A 288 4.79 23.41 5.02
N LEU A 289 3.75 22.60 5.27
CA LEU A 289 3.19 22.46 6.60
C LEU A 289 4.25 21.90 7.55
N PRO A 290 4.33 22.40 8.79
CA PRO A 290 5.18 21.77 9.79
C PRO A 290 4.63 20.37 10.07
N GLN A 291 5.54 19.41 10.25
CA GLN A 291 5.18 18.10 10.76
C GLN A 291 4.51 18.24 12.13
N ASP A 292 3.54 17.37 12.39
CA ASP A 292 2.93 17.27 13.70
C ASP A 292 3.98 16.77 14.71
N VAL A 293 4.46 17.67 15.58
CA VAL A 293 5.65 17.47 16.43
C VAL A 293 5.45 16.33 17.42
N GLU A 294 4.22 16.17 17.94
CA GLU A 294 3.91 15.10 18.90
C GLU A 294 3.94 13.72 18.24
N GLN A 295 3.54 13.65 16.97
CA GLN A 295 3.58 12.44 16.18
C GLN A 295 4.99 12.13 15.69
N ALA A 296 5.74 13.14 15.23
CA ALA A 296 7.14 12.99 14.83
C ALA A 296 8.04 12.51 15.98
N LEU A 297 7.79 12.97 17.21
CA LEU A 297 8.51 12.53 18.42
C LEU A 297 8.12 11.11 18.86
N LYS A 298 6.86 10.73 18.67
CA LYS A 298 6.46 9.32 18.81
C LYS A 298 7.27 8.51 17.80
N ASP A 299 7.30 8.91 16.52
CA ASP A 299 7.88 8.19 15.37
C ASP A 299 9.42 8.11 15.30
N SER A 300 10.16 8.84 16.13
CA SER A 300 11.62 9.02 16.00
C SER A 300 12.52 8.06 16.83
N ILE A 301 11.98 7.02 17.49
CA ILE A 301 12.72 6.33 18.57
C ILE A 301 13.74 5.25 18.07
N ASP A 302 13.77 4.94 16.78
CA ASP A 302 14.86 4.18 16.13
C ASP A 302 15.10 4.74 14.71
N ASP A 303 15.84 5.85 14.60
CA ASP A 303 16.12 6.50 13.31
C ASP A 303 17.53 6.15 12.80
N THR A 304 17.60 5.20 11.87
CA THR A 304 18.79 4.96 11.05
C THR A 304 18.84 5.87 9.80
N PHE A 305 17.74 6.57 9.48
CA PHE A 305 17.65 7.47 8.33
C PHE A 305 16.72 8.68 8.57
N VAL A 306 17.32 9.86 8.78
CA VAL A 306 16.63 11.16 8.71
C VAL A 306 16.99 11.83 7.38
N PRO A 307 16.02 12.11 6.49
CA PRO A 307 16.32 12.73 5.20
C PRO A 307 16.85 14.16 5.38
N SER A 308 17.92 14.51 4.66
CA SER A 308 18.45 15.87 4.66
C SER A 308 17.51 16.86 3.96
N GLN A 309 17.74 18.16 4.15
CA GLN A 309 16.98 19.19 3.41
C GLN A 309 17.16 19.06 1.90
N ALA A 310 18.38 18.71 1.45
CA ALA A 310 18.67 18.48 0.04
C ALA A 310 17.88 17.28 -0.52
N HIS A 311 17.81 16.18 0.25
CA HIS A 311 17.00 15.02 -0.10
C HIS A 311 15.53 15.38 -0.25
N GLN A 312 14.94 16.06 0.74
CA GLN A 312 13.53 16.45 0.69
C GLN A 312 13.22 17.33 -0.52
N LEU A 313 14.09 18.31 -0.81
CA LEU A 313 13.91 19.21 -1.95
C LEU A 313 14.09 18.49 -3.29
N ARG A 314 15.04 17.54 -3.38
CA ARG A 314 15.22 16.68 -4.55
C ARG A 314 14.00 15.80 -4.78
N SER A 315 13.50 15.12 -3.75
CA SER A 315 12.27 14.33 -3.83
C SER A 315 11.07 15.19 -4.28
N PHE A 316 10.91 16.41 -3.73
CA PHE A 316 9.87 17.35 -4.16
C PHE A 316 9.91 17.60 -5.68
N LEU A 317 11.06 18.05 -6.17
CA LEU A 317 11.21 18.47 -7.56
C LEU A 317 11.09 17.31 -8.53
N ARG A 318 11.46 16.10 -8.10
CA ARG A 318 11.33 14.89 -8.90
C ARG A 318 9.88 14.43 -9.06
N ARG A 319 8.99 14.72 -8.10
CA ARG A 319 7.53 14.52 -8.25
C ARG A 319 6.88 15.51 -9.23
N LEU A 320 7.53 16.63 -9.53
CA LEU A 320 7.17 17.56 -10.61
C LEU A 320 7.72 17.14 -12.00
N ARG A 321 8.20 15.91 -12.11
CA ARG A 321 8.61 15.26 -13.36
C ARG A 321 7.75 14.03 -13.62
N TYR A 322 7.70 13.61 -14.87
CA TYR A 322 7.07 12.39 -15.35
C TYR A 322 8.15 11.45 -15.91
N PRO A 323 8.13 10.15 -15.60
CA PRO A 323 9.21 9.25 -15.97
C PRO A 323 9.34 9.10 -17.49
N ALA A 324 10.58 9.07 -17.95
CA ALA A 324 10.94 8.55 -19.26
C ALA A 324 11.44 7.10 -19.12
N TYR A 325 11.33 6.31 -20.18
CA TYR A 325 11.69 4.90 -20.20
C TYR A 325 12.50 4.56 -21.45
N ARG A 326 13.42 3.61 -21.33
CA ARG A 326 14.16 2.98 -22.43
C ARG A 326 13.83 1.48 -22.52
N PRO A 327 13.89 0.90 -23.73
CA PRO A 327 13.79 -0.54 -23.87
C PRO A 327 14.95 -1.28 -23.20
N VAL A 328 14.72 -2.40 -22.51
CA VAL A 328 13.42 -3.02 -22.21
C VAL A 328 13.00 -2.68 -20.78
N ASN A 329 11.92 -1.91 -20.64
CA ASN A 329 11.31 -1.56 -19.35
C ASN A 329 12.28 -1.01 -18.30
N THR A 330 13.20 -0.14 -18.70
CA THR A 330 14.11 0.56 -17.78
C THR A 330 13.76 2.04 -17.72
N VAL A 331 13.81 2.61 -16.52
CA VAL A 331 13.69 4.06 -16.35
C VAL A 331 14.87 4.74 -17.07
N ASP A 332 14.61 5.83 -17.79
CA ASP A 332 15.64 6.51 -18.58
C ASP A 332 16.67 7.18 -17.64
N PRO A 333 17.96 6.82 -17.75
CA PRO A 333 19.00 7.36 -16.87
C PRO A 333 19.42 8.78 -17.23
N ASP A 334 19.01 9.31 -18.39
CA ASP A 334 19.52 10.60 -18.88
C ASP A 334 18.43 11.68 -18.98
N THR A 335 17.15 11.32 -18.90
CA THR A 335 16.07 12.31 -19.04
C THR A 335 14.80 11.96 -18.26
N SER A 336 13.91 12.94 -18.11
CA SER A 336 12.52 12.82 -17.70
C SER A 336 11.71 13.92 -18.38
N LEU A 337 10.38 13.87 -18.30
CA LEU A 337 9.51 14.93 -18.85
C LEU A 337 9.04 15.87 -17.72
N PRO A 338 8.83 17.17 -17.97
CA PRO A 338 8.11 18.04 -17.04
C PRO A 338 6.68 17.52 -16.82
N SER A 339 6.16 17.55 -15.58
CA SER A 339 4.77 17.17 -15.27
C SER A 339 3.92 18.32 -14.75
N LEU A 340 4.35 19.57 -14.94
CA LEU A 340 3.72 20.79 -14.40
C LEU A 340 2.27 21.02 -14.82
N ASP A 341 1.77 20.28 -15.82
CA ASP A 341 0.38 20.33 -16.27
C ASP A 341 -0.26 18.93 -16.37
N HIS A 342 0.40 17.93 -15.79
CA HIS A 342 0.05 16.51 -15.89
C HIS A 342 0.04 15.88 -14.49
N LEU A 343 -1.16 15.64 -13.98
CA LEU A 343 -1.37 14.88 -12.76
C LEU A 343 -1.41 13.39 -13.06
N PHE A 344 -0.58 12.64 -12.35
CA PHE A 344 -0.48 11.19 -12.44
C PHE A 344 -0.19 10.61 -11.06
N THR A 345 -0.53 9.33 -10.89
CA THR A 345 -0.10 8.53 -9.75
C THR A 345 1.15 7.73 -10.10
N ALA A 346 1.97 7.43 -9.10
CA ALA A 346 3.09 6.53 -9.29
C ALA A 346 2.63 5.11 -9.62
N GLY A 347 3.56 4.31 -10.14
CA GLY A 347 3.33 2.88 -10.32
C GLY A 347 4.55 2.08 -9.96
N PHE A 348 4.33 0.78 -9.78
CA PHE A 348 5.36 -0.15 -9.36
C PHE A 348 6.36 -0.41 -10.48
N ASP A 349 7.59 0.06 -10.28
CA ASP A 349 8.77 -0.40 -11.01
C ASP A 349 9.40 -1.60 -10.29
N LYS A 350 10.31 -2.35 -10.94
CA LYS A 350 10.89 -3.61 -10.44
C LYS A 350 11.45 -3.52 -9.02
N LYS A 351 12.03 -2.37 -8.66
CA LYS A 351 12.66 -2.13 -7.35
C LYS A 351 11.78 -1.38 -6.38
N ASP A 352 10.68 -0.83 -6.85
CA ASP A 352 9.77 -0.03 -6.05
C ASP A 352 9.05 -0.85 -4.99
N LEU A 353 8.74 -2.11 -5.33
CA LEU A 353 8.21 -3.10 -4.39
C LEU A 353 9.17 -3.33 -3.21
N PHE A 354 10.48 -3.32 -3.45
CA PHE A 354 11.49 -3.53 -2.41
C PHE A 354 11.51 -2.39 -1.42
N HIS A 355 11.49 -1.15 -1.92
CA HIS A 355 11.38 0.03 -1.07
C HIS A 355 10.10 0.00 -0.27
N THR A 356 8.98 -0.26 -0.93
CA THR A 356 7.67 -0.23 -0.29
C THR A 356 7.54 -1.28 0.81
N LEU A 357 8.11 -2.47 0.61
CA LEU A 357 8.09 -3.55 1.59
C LEU A 357 9.09 -3.33 2.72
N ALA A 358 10.36 -3.05 2.40
CA ALA A 358 11.39 -2.86 3.42
C ALA A 358 11.09 -1.65 4.31
N MET A 359 10.59 -0.55 3.73
CA MET A 359 10.12 0.60 4.53
C MET A 359 8.92 0.24 5.41
N ALA A 360 8.01 -0.62 4.95
CA ALA A 360 6.90 -1.07 5.78
C ALA A 360 7.39 -1.93 6.96
N LEU A 361 8.33 -2.84 6.74
CA LEU A 361 8.95 -3.63 7.82
C LEU A 361 9.66 -2.74 8.84
N GLU A 362 10.48 -1.79 8.39
CA GLU A 362 11.12 -0.80 9.28
C GLU A 362 10.09 0.07 10.03
N SER A 363 8.95 0.36 9.41
CA SER A 363 7.87 1.14 10.05
C SER A 363 7.14 0.31 11.10
N MET A 364 6.95 -0.99 10.90
CA MET A 364 6.39 -1.91 11.90
C MET A 364 7.28 -2.07 13.13
N GLU A 365 8.60 -2.01 12.95
CA GLU A 365 9.56 -2.15 14.05
C GLU A 365 9.51 -0.97 15.03
N ALA A 366 9.20 0.23 14.57
CA ALA A 366 9.21 1.42 15.43
C ALA A 366 8.11 1.41 16.52
N PRO A 367 6.83 1.09 16.24
CA PRO A 367 5.82 0.86 17.26
C PRO A 367 6.13 -0.35 18.15
N LEU A 368 6.66 -1.43 17.59
CA LEU A 368 7.02 -2.63 18.37
C LEU A 368 8.16 -2.36 19.34
N SER A 369 9.16 -1.57 18.95
CA SER A 369 10.23 -1.15 19.85
C SER A 369 9.70 -0.25 20.97
N ARG A 370 8.63 0.55 20.75
CA ARG A 370 7.93 1.28 21.82
C ARG A 370 7.15 0.37 22.75
N ILE A 371 6.40 -0.59 22.22
CA ILE A 371 5.72 -1.63 23.02
C ILE A 371 6.76 -2.38 23.87
N GLN A 372 8.00 -2.49 23.41
CA GLN A 372 9.09 -3.15 24.15
C GLN A 372 9.91 -2.22 25.08
N ARG A 373 9.88 -0.88 24.91
CA ARG A 373 10.68 0.10 25.69
C ARG A 373 9.89 0.79 26.79
N VAL A 374 8.59 0.97 26.65
CA VAL A 374 7.73 1.34 27.77
C VAL A 374 7.61 0.10 28.64
N GLU A 375 7.60 0.20 29.97
CA GLU A 375 7.39 -0.91 30.92
C GLU A 375 6.01 -1.60 30.78
N VAL A 376 5.39 -1.55 29.61
CA VAL A 376 4.33 -2.44 29.22
C VAL A 376 4.91 -3.62 28.46
N VAL A 377 5.33 -4.62 29.24
CA VAL A 377 5.70 -5.97 28.80
C VAL A 377 4.80 -6.40 27.64
N VAL A 378 5.37 -6.67 26.43
CA VAL A 378 4.72 -7.59 25.47
C VAL A 378 4.32 -8.77 26.34
N PRO A 379 3.03 -9.06 26.54
CA PRO A 379 2.64 -9.86 27.69
C PRO A 379 3.50 -11.11 27.77
N GLN A 380 4.07 -11.40 28.94
CA GLN A 380 5.08 -12.46 29.10
C GLN A 380 4.65 -13.77 28.41
N ALA A 381 3.35 -14.02 28.37
CA ALA A 381 2.71 -15.08 27.62
C ALA A 381 3.02 -15.12 26.09
N ILE A 382 3.02 -13.98 25.39
CA ILE A 382 3.42 -13.86 23.97
C ILE A 382 4.93 -14.04 23.82
N VAL A 383 5.70 -13.42 24.71
CA VAL A 383 7.16 -13.55 24.81
C VAL A 383 7.55 -15.03 24.95
N GLU A 384 6.99 -15.75 25.93
CA GLU A 384 7.14 -17.19 26.14
C GLU A 384 6.70 -18.04 24.95
N ALA A 385 5.62 -17.66 24.25
CA ALA A 385 5.15 -18.39 23.07
C ALA A 385 6.20 -18.39 21.96
N PHE A 386 6.94 -17.29 21.82
CA PHE A 386 8.06 -17.20 20.89
C PHE A 386 9.40 -17.64 21.50
N GLN A 387 9.46 -18.14 22.76
CA GLN A 387 10.69 -18.36 23.52
C GLN A 387 10.78 -19.72 24.23
N PRO A 388 11.32 -20.75 23.58
CA PRO A 388 11.66 -22.00 24.26
C PRO A 388 12.87 -21.87 25.21
N ALA A 389 13.67 -20.78 25.14
CA ALA A 389 14.90 -20.61 25.92
C ALA A 389 15.05 -19.19 26.51
N ALA A 390 15.51 -19.12 27.75
CA ALA A 390 15.45 -17.98 28.70
C ALA A 390 16.27 -16.70 28.37
N ARG A 391 16.54 -16.35 27.10
CA ARG A 391 17.49 -15.26 26.77
C ARG A 391 17.02 -14.15 25.82
N ALA A 392 15.90 -14.29 25.11
CA ALA A 392 15.41 -13.20 24.26
C ALA A 392 14.42 -12.34 25.06
N ALA A 393 14.65 -11.04 25.22
CA ALA A 393 13.69 -10.16 25.91
C ALA A 393 12.68 -9.51 24.94
N GLN A 394 12.90 -9.62 23.62
CA GLN A 394 12.24 -8.81 22.59
C GLN A 394 11.91 -9.65 21.34
N LEU A 395 10.83 -9.32 20.61
CA LEU A 395 10.43 -10.03 19.38
C LEU A 395 11.53 -10.01 18.30
N ARG A 396 12.32 -8.93 18.25
CA ARG A 396 13.47 -8.81 17.35
C ARG A 396 14.58 -9.82 17.65
N ASP A 397 14.60 -10.39 18.85
CA ASP A 397 15.58 -11.42 19.27
C ASP A 397 14.96 -12.82 19.28
N SER A 398 13.78 -12.99 18.68
CA SER A 398 13.06 -14.26 18.64
C SER A 398 13.96 -15.39 18.10
N PRO A 399 13.94 -16.58 18.72
CA PRO A 399 14.58 -17.78 18.18
C PRO A 399 13.86 -18.27 16.91
N LEU A 400 12.57 -17.94 16.72
CA LEU A 400 11.86 -18.25 15.47
C LEU A 400 12.36 -17.34 14.36
N VAL A 401 12.97 -17.93 13.33
CA VAL A 401 13.71 -17.17 12.32
C VAL A 401 12.79 -16.31 11.47
N LEU A 402 11.56 -16.75 11.14
CA LEU A 402 10.60 -15.91 10.42
C LEU A 402 10.21 -14.67 11.21
N VAL A 403 9.93 -14.83 12.50
CA VAL A 403 9.59 -13.71 13.41
C VAL A 403 10.77 -12.73 13.48
N ARG A 404 12.00 -13.26 13.61
CA ARG A 404 13.21 -12.44 13.63
C ARG A 404 13.43 -11.69 12.31
N THR A 405 13.24 -12.35 11.16
CA THR A 405 13.35 -11.71 9.85
C THR A 405 12.35 -10.57 9.70
N ILE A 406 11.12 -10.71 10.18
CA ILE A 406 10.09 -9.66 10.06
C ILE A 406 10.41 -8.45 10.97
N PHE A 407 10.87 -8.70 12.20
CA PHE A 407 10.96 -7.65 13.24
C PHE A 407 12.38 -7.21 13.60
N ASN A 408 13.40 -7.62 12.84
CA ASN A 408 14.78 -7.22 13.07
C ASN A 408 15.46 -6.73 11.79
N HIS A 409 15.48 -5.42 11.60
CA HIS A 409 16.21 -4.74 10.52
C HIS A 409 17.66 -5.20 10.42
N SER A 410 18.40 -5.23 11.54
CA SER A 410 19.83 -5.57 11.52
C SER A 410 20.06 -7.00 11.04
N PHE A 411 19.19 -7.93 11.44
CA PHE A 411 19.23 -9.31 10.96
C PHE A 411 18.95 -9.37 9.45
N ARG A 412 17.90 -8.72 8.94
CA ARG A 412 17.66 -8.64 7.48
C ARG A 412 18.85 -8.06 6.71
N SER A 413 19.45 -7.00 7.25
CA SER A 413 20.63 -6.36 6.66
C SER A 413 21.86 -7.26 6.63
N GLU A 414 22.02 -8.15 7.62
CA GLU A 414 23.07 -9.18 7.66
C GLU A 414 22.83 -10.24 6.57
N LEU A 415 21.61 -10.79 6.51
CA LEU A 415 21.20 -11.75 5.47
C LEU A 415 21.39 -11.18 4.06
N GLY A 416 21.16 -9.87 3.88
CA GLY A 416 21.33 -9.20 2.58
C GLY A 416 22.79 -8.95 2.17
N LYS A 417 23.74 -9.09 3.11
CA LYS A 417 25.18 -8.88 2.89
C LYS A 417 25.96 -10.19 2.77
N ASP A 418 25.50 -11.23 3.46
CA ASP A 418 26.17 -12.52 3.56
C ASP A 418 25.23 -13.65 3.11
N GLY A 419 25.54 -14.23 1.94
CA GLY A 419 24.77 -15.34 1.38
C GLY A 419 24.87 -16.61 2.24
N ASP A 420 26.02 -16.85 2.87
CA ASP A 420 26.23 -18.05 3.70
C ASP A 420 25.37 -17.97 4.97
N GLU A 421 25.23 -16.77 5.55
CA GLU A 421 24.33 -16.56 6.69
C GLU A 421 22.85 -16.69 6.27
N LEU A 422 22.45 -16.20 5.09
CA LEU A 422 21.10 -16.43 4.57
C LEU A 422 20.81 -17.92 4.45
N ASP A 423 21.69 -18.70 3.84
CA ASP A 423 21.51 -20.14 3.62
C ASP A 423 21.41 -20.92 4.93
N LYS A 424 22.29 -20.59 5.89
CA LYS A 424 22.22 -21.15 7.24
C LYS A 424 20.87 -20.88 7.89
N GLN A 425 20.33 -19.67 7.76
CA GLN A 425 19.06 -19.30 8.37
C GLN A 425 17.85 -19.92 7.65
N LEU A 426 17.93 -20.16 6.34
CA LEU A 426 16.95 -20.97 5.60
C LEU A 426 16.94 -22.41 6.13
N GLY A 427 18.10 -23.03 6.38
CA GLY A 427 18.17 -24.35 7.01
C GLY A 427 17.56 -24.38 8.42
N VAL A 428 17.74 -23.32 9.21
CA VAL A 428 17.07 -23.16 10.51
C VAL A 428 15.55 -23.08 10.34
N HIS A 429 15.06 -22.32 9.36
CA HIS A 429 13.64 -22.20 9.07
C HIS A 429 13.01 -23.56 8.75
N ALA A 430 13.62 -24.33 7.83
CA ALA A 430 13.17 -25.67 7.46
C ALA A 430 13.11 -26.62 8.67
N ALA A 431 14.13 -26.60 9.54
CA ALA A 431 14.14 -27.37 10.77
C ALA A 431 13.04 -26.94 11.77
N GLN A 432 12.73 -25.65 11.85
CA GLN A 432 11.65 -25.13 12.68
C GLN A 432 10.26 -25.52 12.15
N LEU A 433 10.04 -25.49 10.82
CA LEU A 433 8.82 -26.01 10.20
C LEU A 433 8.68 -27.52 10.45
N GLY A 434 9.75 -28.28 10.29
CA GLY A 434 9.75 -29.73 10.48
C GLY A 434 9.46 -30.16 11.93
N SER A 435 9.95 -29.40 12.91
CA SER A 435 9.77 -29.69 14.34
C SER A 435 8.42 -29.25 14.92
N GLY A 436 7.63 -28.44 14.21
CA GLY A 436 6.34 -27.94 14.71
C GLY A 436 6.47 -26.87 15.81
N VAL A 437 7.62 -26.21 15.93
CA VAL A 437 7.82 -25.15 16.95
C VAL A 437 6.91 -23.95 16.72
N TYR A 438 6.59 -23.64 15.45
CA TYR A 438 5.62 -22.59 15.11
C TYR A 438 4.21 -22.95 15.57
N ASP A 439 3.75 -24.19 15.35
CA ASP A 439 2.45 -24.68 15.81
C ASP A 439 2.35 -24.61 17.34
N THR A 440 3.40 -25.03 18.04
CA THR A 440 3.48 -24.94 19.51
C THR A 440 3.35 -23.49 19.98
N SER A 441 3.96 -22.54 19.26
CA SER A 441 3.87 -21.10 19.57
C SER A 441 2.43 -20.59 19.38
N ILE A 442 1.75 -21.02 18.32
CA ILE A 442 0.35 -20.67 18.05
C ILE A 442 -0.58 -21.23 19.14
N ASP A 443 -0.42 -22.51 19.50
CA ASP A 443 -1.21 -23.16 20.55
C ASP A 443 -1.11 -22.41 21.89
N GLN A 444 0.10 -21.93 22.21
CA GLN A 444 0.31 -21.12 23.39
C GLN A 444 -0.43 -19.79 23.31
N LEU A 445 -0.36 -19.08 22.17
CA LEU A 445 -1.06 -17.81 21.98
C LEU A 445 -2.59 -17.98 22.04
N GLU A 446 -3.13 -19.05 21.47
CA GLU A 446 -4.56 -19.40 21.55
C GLU A 446 -4.96 -19.69 23.00
N THR A 447 -4.24 -20.60 23.68
CA THR A 447 -4.49 -20.97 25.08
C THR A 447 -4.41 -19.77 26.03
N LYS A 448 -3.50 -18.82 25.74
CA LYS A 448 -3.30 -17.61 26.54
C LYS A 448 -4.32 -16.51 26.23
N GLY A 449 -5.17 -16.68 25.20
CA GLY A 449 -6.25 -15.77 24.83
C GLY A 449 -5.85 -14.60 23.93
N TYR A 450 -4.69 -14.69 23.27
CA TYR A 450 -4.21 -13.69 22.30
C TYR A 450 -4.72 -13.93 20.89
N LEU A 451 -4.98 -15.20 20.55
CA LEU A 451 -5.63 -15.61 19.32
C LEU A 451 -6.98 -16.24 19.67
N ASN A 452 -8.01 -15.95 18.88
CA ASN A 452 -9.21 -16.78 18.88
C ASN A 452 -8.95 -18.04 18.05
N HIS A 453 -9.91 -18.98 18.08
CA HIS A 453 -9.78 -20.26 17.40
C HIS A 453 -9.56 -20.10 15.89
N THR A 454 -10.32 -19.21 15.27
CA THR A 454 -10.25 -18.96 13.83
C THR A 454 -8.90 -18.37 13.41
N ALA A 455 -8.36 -17.43 14.19
CA ALA A 455 -7.03 -16.87 13.96
C ALA A 455 -5.92 -17.93 14.07
N ALA A 456 -5.95 -18.74 15.13
CA ALA A 456 -4.99 -19.81 15.33
C ALA A 456 -5.04 -20.85 14.19
N ALA A 457 -6.25 -21.26 13.79
CA ALA A 457 -6.45 -22.16 12.66
C ALA A 457 -5.92 -21.59 11.34
N SER A 458 -6.11 -20.29 11.08
CA SER A 458 -5.56 -19.61 9.92
C SER A 458 -4.03 -19.60 9.91
N TRP A 459 -3.38 -19.27 11.02
CA TRP A 459 -1.92 -19.32 11.10
C TRP A 459 -1.35 -20.72 10.85
N ARG A 460 -1.99 -21.77 11.41
CA ARG A 460 -1.61 -23.17 11.14
C ARG A 460 -1.77 -23.53 9.66
N ARG A 461 -2.84 -23.07 9.00
CA ARG A 461 -3.01 -23.28 7.55
C ARG A 461 -1.94 -22.57 6.73
N ALA A 462 -1.54 -21.34 7.10
CA ALA A 462 -0.43 -20.66 6.45
C ALA A 462 0.88 -21.48 6.56
N LEU A 463 1.21 -21.98 7.77
CA LEU A 463 2.39 -22.82 7.98
C LEU A 463 2.30 -24.17 7.27
N ALA A 464 1.10 -24.74 7.14
CA ALA A 464 0.89 -25.96 6.37
C ALA A 464 1.19 -25.75 4.88
N ILE A 465 0.79 -24.60 4.31
CA ILE A 465 1.13 -24.22 2.93
C ILE A 465 2.64 -24.05 2.78
N ASP A 466 3.29 -23.40 3.76
CA ASP A 466 4.74 -23.21 3.76
C ASP A 466 5.47 -24.56 3.75
N LYS A 467 5.07 -25.46 4.66
CA LYS A 467 5.62 -26.82 4.78
C LYS A 467 5.38 -27.68 3.54
N ASP A 468 4.22 -27.57 2.90
CA ASP A 468 3.92 -28.30 1.66
C ASP A 468 4.86 -27.86 0.53
N LEU A 469 5.08 -26.55 0.37
CA LEU A 469 6.01 -26.04 -0.63
C LEU A 469 7.48 -26.35 -0.30
N GLU A 470 7.88 -26.25 0.98
CA GLU A 470 9.22 -26.64 1.45
C GLU A 470 9.52 -28.12 1.17
N SER A 471 8.49 -28.97 1.17
CA SER A 471 8.64 -30.40 0.86
C SER A 471 8.71 -30.73 -0.64
N PHE A 472 8.47 -29.75 -1.51
CA PHE A 472 8.38 -29.95 -2.96
C PHE A 472 9.71 -30.40 -3.58
N GLY A 473 10.82 -29.80 -3.14
CA GLY A 473 12.15 -30.15 -3.61
C GLY A 473 13.20 -29.82 -2.55
N GLN A 474 14.28 -30.58 -2.49
CA GLN A 474 15.38 -30.39 -1.51
C GLN A 474 16.05 -29.00 -1.57
N ASN A 475 15.71 -28.26 -2.61
CA ASN A 475 16.42 -27.14 -3.17
C ASN A 475 15.50 -25.92 -3.36
N THR A 476 14.21 -26.07 -3.10
CA THR A 476 13.26 -24.99 -3.35
C THR A 476 12.64 -24.58 -2.02
N PRO A 477 12.83 -23.33 -1.57
CA PRO A 477 12.29 -22.93 -0.28
C PRO A 477 10.75 -22.92 -0.34
N GLY A 478 10.15 -23.15 0.82
CA GLY A 478 8.76 -22.83 1.10
C GLY A 478 8.50 -21.33 1.01
N VAL A 479 7.27 -20.94 1.31
CA VAL A 479 6.85 -19.53 1.26
C VAL A 479 7.63 -18.70 2.28
N GLY A 480 7.87 -19.21 3.48
CA GLY A 480 8.62 -18.53 4.52
C GLY A 480 10.09 -18.33 4.12
N GLY A 481 10.73 -19.36 3.56
CA GLY A 481 12.08 -19.25 3.02
C GLY A 481 12.18 -18.26 1.85
N PHE A 482 11.20 -18.27 0.95
CA PHE A 482 11.10 -17.26 -0.12
C PHE A 482 10.98 -15.84 0.44
N LEU A 483 10.12 -15.62 1.45
CA LEU A 483 9.96 -14.33 2.13
C LEU A 483 11.26 -13.87 2.79
N MET A 484 12.03 -14.77 3.42
CA MET A 484 13.33 -14.44 4.02
C MET A 484 14.31 -13.89 2.99
N SER A 485 14.46 -14.59 1.87
CA SER A 485 15.30 -14.14 0.75
C SER A 485 14.79 -12.84 0.14
N PHE A 486 13.47 -12.69 0.00
CA PHE A 486 12.86 -11.48 -0.54
C PHE A 486 13.09 -10.27 0.36
N PHE A 487 12.92 -10.43 1.68
CA PHE A 487 13.09 -9.35 2.66
C PHE A 487 14.55 -8.93 2.79
N SER A 488 15.50 -9.88 2.73
CA SER A 488 16.94 -9.57 2.77
C SER A 488 17.38 -8.79 1.53
N GLU A 489 16.92 -9.18 0.34
CA GLU A 489 17.18 -8.45 -0.91
C GLU A 489 16.53 -7.06 -0.91
N ALA A 490 15.30 -6.96 -0.42
CA ALA A 490 14.60 -5.69 -0.32
C ALA A 490 15.33 -4.72 0.63
N GLN A 491 15.80 -5.21 1.78
CA GLN A 491 16.60 -4.43 2.72
C GLN A 491 17.93 -3.99 2.12
N ALA A 492 18.63 -4.88 1.40
CA ALA A 492 19.89 -4.55 0.74
C ALA A 492 19.74 -3.47 -0.34
N GLU A 493 18.66 -3.52 -1.14
CA GLU A 493 18.35 -2.49 -2.14
C GLU A 493 17.96 -1.15 -1.48
N LEU A 494 17.15 -1.17 -0.42
CA LEU A 494 16.80 0.03 0.34
C LEU A 494 18.05 0.71 0.92
N GLU A 495 18.93 -0.06 1.57
CA GLU A 495 20.20 0.45 2.10
C GLU A 495 21.09 1.02 0.99
N LYS A 496 21.18 0.33 -0.15
CA LYS A 496 21.95 0.79 -1.31
C LYS A 496 21.41 2.12 -1.82
N SER A 497 20.10 2.24 -2.00
CA SER A 497 19.45 3.49 -2.42
C SER A 497 19.74 4.60 -1.42
N ARG A 498 19.53 4.38 -0.11
CA ARG A 498 19.82 5.37 0.94
C ARG A 498 21.29 5.79 0.96
N ARG A 499 22.24 4.89 0.68
CA ARG A 499 23.66 5.23 0.54
C ARG A 499 23.89 6.13 -0.67
N THR A 500 23.26 5.86 -1.81
CA THR A 500 23.34 6.73 -3.00
C THR A 500 22.70 8.10 -2.74
N SER A 501 21.49 8.14 -2.18
CA SER A 501 20.80 9.36 -1.74
C SER A 501 21.67 10.24 -0.84
N ARG A 502 22.36 9.64 0.13
CA ARG A 502 23.26 10.38 1.03
C ARG A 502 24.48 10.97 0.32
N ARG A 503 24.98 10.35 -0.76
CA ARG A 503 26.05 10.94 -1.58
C ARG A 503 25.54 12.15 -2.34
N HIS A 504 24.32 12.06 -2.88
CA HIS A 504 23.64 13.14 -3.59
C HIS A 504 23.37 14.37 -2.71
N ASP A 505 23.15 14.14 -1.42
CA ASP A 505 22.97 15.23 -0.44
C ASP A 505 24.24 16.07 -0.25
N LEU A 506 25.41 15.54 -0.63
CA LEU A 506 26.70 16.25 -0.62
C LEU A 506 27.02 16.90 -1.98
N SER A 507 26.24 16.63 -3.03
CA SER A 507 26.45 17.21 -4.35
C SER A 507 26.17 18.71 -4.35
N ARG A 508 27.05 19.48 -5.01
CA ARG A 508 26.89 20.93 -5.19
C ARG A 508 25.68 21.22 -6.09
N ALA A 509 25.25 22.49 -6.15
CA ALA A 509 24.09 22.96 -6.90
C ALA A 509 24.03 22.59 -8.41
N PHE A 510 25.10 22.02 -8.97
CA PHE A 510 25.18 21.56 -10.36
C PHE A 510 25.89 20.20 -10.43
N GLY A 511 25.34 19.25 -11.19
CA GLY A 511 25.92 17.91 -11.42
C GLY A 511 24.96 16.74 -11.18
N GLU A 512 25.39 15.51 -11.47
CA GLU A 512 24.59 14.31 -11.21
C GLU A 512 24.20 14.19 -9.72
N GLY A 513 22.93 13.88 -9.45
CA GLY A 513 22.38 13.69 -8.11
C GLY A 513 21.99 14.97 -7.38
N ASN A 514 22.22 16.15 -7.95
CA ASN A 514 21.85 17.41 -7.29
C ASN A 514 20.32 17.63 -7.26
N VAL A 515 19.87 18.64 -6.52
CA VAL A 515 18.44 19.00 -6.36
C VAL A 515 17.71 19.27 -7.69
N LEU A 516 18.40 19.86 -8.66
CA LEU A 516 17.90 20.17 -10.00
C LEU A 516 18.11 19.02 -11.00
N ASP A 517 18.59 17.86 -10.57
CA ASP A 517 18.77 16.69 -11.43
C ASP A 517 17.41 16.18 -11.95
N GLU A 518 17.25 16.28 -13.27
CA GLU A 518 16.01 15.91 -13.97
C GLU A 518 16.02 14.49 -14.51
N ARG A 519 17.06 13.68 -14.29
CA ARG A 519 17.11 12.32 -14.83
C ARG A 519 16.09 11.42 -14.15
N SER A 520 15.40 10.55 -14.90
CA SER A 520 14.38 9.69 -14.29
C SER A 520 15.01 8.70 -13.31
N ASP A 521 16.16 8.14 -13.65
CA ASP A 521 17.04 7.35 -12.77
C ASP A 521 18.26 8.19 -12.35
N ASN A 522 18.47 8.33 -11.05
CA ASN A 522 19.63 9.03 -10.46
C ASN A 522 20.55 8.06 -9.68
N GLY A 523 20.37 6.76 -9.81
CA GLY A 523 21.08 5.70 -9.09
C GLY A 523 20.57 5.45 -7.67
N ALA A 524 19.67 6.28 -7.14
CA ALA A 524 18.95 6.06 -5.89
C ALA A 524 17.53 5.61 -6.21
N THR A 525 17.30 4.30 -6.21
CA THR A 525 16.07 3.68 -6.72
C THR A 525 14.81 4.10 -5.97
N GLY A 526 14.90 4.44 -4.68
CA GLY A 526 13.80 5.03 -3.92
C GLY A 526 13.45 6.47 -4.32
N GLU A 527 14.27 7.08 -5.18
CA GLU A 527 14.08 8.42 -5.72
C GLU A 527 13.92 8.40 -7.25
N HIS A 528 13.55 7.31 -7.89
CA HIS A 528 13.28 7.36 -9.35
C HIS A 528 11.95 8.05 -9.65
N VAL A 529 11.96 8.92 -10.68
CA VAL A 529 10.76 9.66 -11.08
C VAL A 529 9.62 8.69 -11.36
N GLY A 530 8.44 8.96 -10.80
CA GLY A 530 7.23 8.18 -11.02
C GLY A 530 7.17 6.81 -10.32
N MET A 531 8.13 6.47 -9.46
CA MET A 531 8.01 5.33 -8.56
C MET A 531 7.13 5.64 -7.36
N HIS A 532 6.51 4.60 -6.81
CA HIS A 532 5.63 4.67 -5.67
C HIS A 532 6.40 5.14 -4.42
N ALA A 533 7.59 4.59 -4.17
CA ALA A 533 8.48 4.96 -3.07
C ALA A 533 8.86 6.45 -3.06
N MET A 534 8.80 7.12 -4.21
CA MET A 534 9.04 8.55 -4.29
C MET A 534 7.89 9.37 -3.72
N GLN A 535 6.64 8.92 -3.79
CA GLN A 535 5.47 9.74 -3.47
C GLN A 535 5.38 10.10 -1.98
N SER A 536 4.45 10.99 -1.65
CA SER A 536 4.16 11.41 -0.27
C SER A 536 3.54 10.26 0.53
N LYS A 537 4.18 9.09 0.59
CA LYS A 537 3.63 7.89 1.23
C LYS A 537 3.31 8.10 2.70
N ASP A 538 2.64 7.11 3.24
CA ASP A 538 2.02 6.98 4.57
C ASP A 538 2.97 7.15 5.75
N THR A 539 4.26 7.42 5.54
CA THR A 539 5.19 7.65 6.65
C THR A 539 5.58 9.13 6.71
N PRO A 540 5.72 9.70 7.92
CA PRO A 540 6.39 10.98 8.09
C PRO A 540 7.83 10.98 7.55
N ARG A 541 8.42 9.80 7.27
CA ARG A 541 9.73 9.64 6.62
C ARG A 541 9.66 9.82 5.09
N SER A 542 8.48 9.65 4.47
CA SER A 542 8.21 9.82 3.04
C SER A 542 8.04 11.30 2.62
N GLN A 543 8.73 12.20 3.31
CA GLN A 543 8.80 13.62 2.99
C GLN A 543 9.27 13.84 1.55
N PRO A 544 8.88 14.96 0.92
CA PRO A 544 8.15 16.13 1.46
C PRO A 544 6.63 16.04 1.35
N MET A 545 5.91 17.08 1.81
CA MET A 545 4.47 17.32 1.59
C MET A 545 3.49 16.26 2.16
N HIS A 546 3.96 15.35 3.02
CA HIS A 546 3.13 14.32 3.63
C HIS A 546 1.96 14.90 4.42
N GLU A 547 2.19 15.97 5.20
CA GLU A 547 1.12 16.59 5.98
C GLU A 547 0.05 17.16 5.06
N GLU A 548 0.42 17.87 3.99
CA GLU A 548 -0.53 18.37 3.00
C GLU A 548 -1.38 17.25 2.40
N ALA A 549 -0.75 16.16 1.94
CA ALA A 549 -1.47 15.01 1.38
C ALA A 549 -2.48 14.44 2.38
N LYS A 550 -2.05 14.25 3.64
CA LYS A 550 -2.92 13.77 4.73
C LYS A 550 -4.11 14.68 4.99
N ARG A 551 -3.91 16.01 5.08
CA ARG A 551 -5.01 16.96 5.34
C ARG A 551 -6.02 16.99 4.20
N LEU A 552 -5.54 16.93 2.96
CA LEU A 552 -6.39 16.91 1.77
C LEU A 552 -7.17 15.59 1.66
N ALA A 553 -6.52 14.44 1.91
CA ALA A 553 -7.16 13.13 1.96
C ALA A 553 -8.24 13.06 3.05
N ARG A 554 -7.93 13.49 4.28
CA ARG A 554 -8.91 13.60 5.38
C ARG A 554 -10.13 14.40 4.98
N PHE A 555 -9.92 15.61 4.45
CA PHE A 555 -11.04 16.48 4.11
C PHE A 555 -11.88 15.92 2.96
N ALA A 556 -11.25 15.43 1.88
CA ALA A 556 -11.96 14.88 0.73
C ALA A 556 -12.78 13.63 1.09
N SER A 557 -12.17 12.69 1.82
CA SER A 557 -12.86 11.47 2.28
C SER A 557 -13.98 11.79 3.27
N MET A 558 -13.76 12.73 4.19
CA MET A 558 -14.78 13.19 5.15
C MET A 558 -15.94 13.89 4.45
N ALA A 559 -15.68 14.71 3.43
CA ALA A 559 -16.72 15.35 2.64
C ALA A 559 -17.57 14.34 1.85
N VAL A 560 -16.93 13.36 1.19
CA VAL A 560 -17.61 12.27 0.47
C VAL A 560 -18.49 11.46 1.43
N ALA A 561 -17.94 11.02 2.55
CA ALA A 561 -18.66 10.23 3.55
C ALA A 561 -19.82 11.03 4.18
N SER A 562 -19.59 12.29 4.55
CA SER A 562 -20.61 13.14 5.16
C SER A 562 -21.78 13.39 4.21
N LEU A 563 -21.52 13.62 2.92
CA LEU A 563 -22.57 13.77 1.91
C LEU A 563 -23.39 12.48 1.77
N LEU A 564 -22.73 11.32 1.68
CA LEU A 564 -23.39 10.01 1.57
C LEU A 564 -24.29 9.74 2.78
N VAL A 565 -23.73 9.83 3.99
CA VAL A 565 -24.46 9.52 5.23
C VAL A 565 -25.62 10.50 5.44
N THR A 566 -25.42 11.78 5.13
CA THR A 566 -26.49 12.78 5.18
C THR A 566 -27.64 12.42 4.24
N GLU A 567 -27.33 12.00 3.01
CA GLU A 567 -28.36 11.63 2.03
C GLU A 567 -29.07 10.32 2.41
N VAL A 568 -28.35 9.32 2.93
CA VAL A 568 -28.94 8.07 3.46
C VAL A 568 -29.92 8.38 4.61
N ASN A 569 -29.56 9.30 5.52
CA ASN A 569 -30.44 9.71 6.62
C ASN A 569 -31.64 10.54 6.16
N ARG A 570 -31.45 11.38 5.14
CA ARG A 570 -32.48 12.34 4.69
C ARG A 570 -33.58 11.67 3.88
N THR A 571 -33.23 10.73 3.00
CA THR A 571 -34.16 10.19 2.00
C THR A 571 -34.01 8.66 1.89
N PRO A 572 -34.99 7.87 2.35
CA PRO A 572 -34.95 6.41 2.15
C PRO A 572 -35.27 6.00 0.70
N SER A 573 -35.76 6.93 -0.13
CA SER A 573 -36.06 6.67 -1.54
C SER A 573 -34.78 6.48 -2.36
N THR A 574 -34.76 5.41 -3.15
CA THR A 574 -33.71 5.12 -4.14
C THR A 574 -33.95 5.82 -5.47
N ALA A 575 -35.07 6.53 -5.66
CA ALA A 575 -35.42 7.16 -6.93
C ALA A 575 -34.55 8.40 -7.26
N GLN A 576 -34.07 9.10 -6.23
CA GLN A 576 -33.14 10.24 -6.33
C GLN A 576 -31.81 9.87 -5.68
N GLY A 577 -30.80 10.72 -5.87
CA GLY A 577 -29.52 10.53 -5.21
C GLY A 577 -28.49 11.60 -5.53
N LEU A 578 -27.28 11.38 -5.04
CA LEU A 578 -26.16 12.28 -5.25
C LEU A 578 -25.57 12.10 -6.66
N ASP A 579 -25.10 13.20 -7.25
CA ASP A 579 -24.34 13.16 -8.49
C ASP A 579 -22.86 12.95 -8.17
N TRP A 580 -22.50 11.70 -7.92
CA TRP A 580 -21.14 11.32 -7.56
C TRP A 580 -20.09 11.66 -8.63
N ASP A 581 -20.49 11.76 -9.90
CA ASP A 581 -19.60 12.26 -10.96
C ASP A 581 -19.21 13.72 -10.67
N VAL A 582 -20.17 14.59 -10.33
CA VAL A 582 -19.90 16.00 -10.02
C VAL A 582 -19.13 16.14 -8.70
N ILE A 583 -19.53 15.39 -7.68
CA ILE A 583 -18.90 15.43 -6.35
C ILE A 583 -17.43 15.00 -6.43
N LEU A 584 -17.15 13.83 -7.00
CA LEU A 584 -15.78 13.33 -7.09
C LEU A 584 -14.93 14.19 -8.02
N ARG A 585 -15.48 14.71 -9.13
CA ARG A 585 -14.72 15.63 -10.01
C ARG A 585 -14.46 16.99 -9.37
N HIS A 586 -15.13 17.33 -8.27
CA HIS A 586 -14.81 18.50 -7.48
C HIS A 586 -13.60 18.25 -6.57
N TYR A 587 -13.53 17.10 -5.88
CA TYR A 587 -12.41 16.79 -4.97
C TYR A 587 -11.20 16.19 -5.67
N LEU A 588 -11.41 15.32 -6.66
CA LEU A 588 -10.38 14.60 -7.40
C LEU A 588 -10.15 15.26 -8.77
N ARG A 589 -9.43 16.40 -8.75
CA ARG A 589 -9.22 17.27 -9.93
C ARG A 589 -7.78 17.76 -10.03
N PHE A 590 -7.42 18.34 -11.17
CA PHE A 590 -6.13 19.01 -11.31
C PHE A 590 -6.05 20.24 -10.37
N PRO A 591 -4.95 20.41 -9.60
CA PRO A 591 -4.84 21.49 -8.63
C PRO A 591 -4.37 22.80 -9.27
N ASP A 592 -5.31 23.68 -9.61
CA ASP A 592 -5.01 25.00 -10.21
C ASP A 592 -4.26 25.99 -9.28
N GLY A 593 -4.13 25.65 -7.99
CA GLY A 593 -3.48 26.49 -6.98
C GLY A 593 -4.15 27.85 -6.75
N LYS A 594 -5.47 27.93 -6.95
CA LYS A 594 -6.23 29.19 -6.73
C LYS A 594 -6.64 29.31 -5.25
N PRO A 595 -6.56 30.49 -4.62
CA PRO A 595 -6.92 30.67 -3.21
C PRO A 595 -8.38 30.34 -2.88
N ALA A 596 -9.28 30.52 -3.85
CA ALA A 596 -10.72 30.27 -3.69
C ALA A 596 -11.11 28.78 -3.77
N MET A 597 -10.16 27.87 -3.98
CA MET A 597 -10.44 26.44 -4.13
C MET A 597 -10.32 25.73 -2.78
N TRP A 598 -11.10 24.67 -2.57
CA TRP A 598 -11.18 23.94 -1.30
C TRP A 598 -9.81 23.49 -0.82
N GLU A 599 -8.93 23.02 -1.70
CA GLU A 599 -7.61 22.52 -1.31
C GLU A 599 -6.74 23.64 -0.71
N SER A 600 -6.84 24.86 -1.25
CA SER A 600 -6.15 26.03 -0.70
C SER A 600 -6.76 26.49 0.62
N GLN A 601 -8.09 26.40 0.74
CA GLN A 601 -8.82 26.79 1.95
C GLN A 601 -8.55 25.84 3.12
N VAL A 602 -8.54 24.52 2.87
CA VAL A 602 -8.20 23.50 3.88
C VAL A 602 -6.79 23.70 4.41
N LEU A 603 -5.81 23.82 3.50
CA LEU A 603 -4.41 24.02 3.91
C LEU A 603 -4.22 25.37 4.63
N ALA A 604 -4.91 26.43 4.22
CA ALA A 604 -4.87 27.72 4.92
C ALA A 604 -5.53 27.67 6.31
N HIS A 605 -6.66 26.97 6.43
CA HIS A 605 -7.34 26.74 7.71
C HIS A 605 -6.41 26.00 8.67
N TYR A 606 -5.81 24.89 8.24
CA TYR A 606 -4.88 24.13 9.09
C TYR A 606 -3.64 24.93 9.47
N ARG A 607 -3.05 25.72 8.53
CA ARG A 607 -1.93 26.63 8.85
C ARG A 607 -2.26 27.60 9.97
N THR A 608 -3.50 28.09 10.02
CA THR A 608 -3.96 29.11 10.96
C THR A 608 -4.36 28.49 12.29
N ASN A 609 -5.17 27.43 12.26
CA ASN A 609 -5.87 26.90 13.42
C ASN A 609 -5.22 25.65 14.02
N ARG A 610 -4.32 24.98 13.28
CA ARG A 610 -3.70 23.69 13.64
C ARG A 610 -4.71 22.56 13.85
N VAL A 611 -5.89 22.67 13.26
CA VAL A 611 -6.97 21.68 13.31
C VAL A 611 -7.52 21.50 11.89
N ASP A 612 -7.96 20.28 11.58
CA ASP A 612 -8.62 19.97 10.31
C ASP A 612 -10.02 20.62 10.27
N PRO A 613 -10.39 21.33 9.20
CA PRO A 613 -11.69 21.98 9.11
C PRO A 613 -12.84 20.97 9.01
N ALA A 614 -13.98 21.31 9.60
CA ALA A 614 -15.24 20.67 9.32
C ALA A 614 -15.75 20.99 7.90
N TYR A 615 -16.67 20.16 7.40
CA TYR A 615 -17.19 20.28 6.03
C TYR A 615 -17.81 21.65 5.73
N ASP A 616 -18.49 22.25 6.70
CA ASP A 616 -19.20 23.53 6.58
C ASP A 616 -18.31 24.76 6.77
N GLU A 617 -17.09 24.59 7.27
CA GLU A 617 -16.11 25.66 7.44
C GLU A 617 -15.37 26.03 6.14
N ILE A 618 -15.47 25.18 5.11
CA ILE A 618 -14.87 25.42 3.80
C ILE A 618 -15.93 25.97 2.84
N PRO A 619 -15.78 27.22 2.33
CA PRO A 619 -16.73 27.80 1.39
C PRO A 619 -16.82 27.12 0.02
N ASP A 620 -15.70 26.66 -0.56
CA ASP A 620 -15.69 25.95 -1.84
C ASP A 620 -16.23 24.53 -1.66
N ARG A 621 -17.55 24.40 -1.77
CA ARG A 621 -18.28 23.14 -1.68
C ARG A 621 -18.94 22.82 -3.02
N VAL A 622 -19.32 21.57 -3.19
CA VAL A 622 -20.12 21.13 -4.33
C VAL A 622 -21.45 21.91 -4.34
N PRO A 623 -21.72 22.77 -5.35
CA PRO A 623 -22.90 23.66 -5.31
C PRO A 623 -24.23 22.91 -5.41
N THR A 624 -24.26 21.84 -6.22
CA THR A 624 -25.46 21.03 -6.48
C THR A 624 -25.09 19.54 -6.36
N PRO A 625 -24.95 19.02 -5.12
CA PRO A 625 -24.53 17.63 -4.92
C PRO A 625 -25.64 16.64 -5.28
N LEU A 626 -26.91 17.06 -5.22
CA LEU A 626 -28.05 16.24 -5.62
C LEU A 626 -28.23 16.26 -7.14
N ALA A 627 -28.45 15.09 -7.73
CA ALA A 627 -28.75 14.98 -9.14
C ALA A 627 -30.08 15.68 -9.46
N SER A 628 -29.98 16.77 -10.23
CA SER A 628 -31.13 17.58 -10.64
C SER A 628 -31.12 17.81 -12.15
N GLY A 629 -32.29 17.66 -12.77
CA GLY A 629 -32.49 17.78 -14.21
C GLY A 629 -32.14 16.51 -15.03
N PRO A 630 -32.54 16.47 -16.31
CA PRO A 630 -32.48 15.24 -17.11
C PRO A 630 -31.08 14.66 -17.29
N GLN A 631 -30.06 15.52 -17.45
CA GLN A 631 -28.68 15.09 -17.68
C GLN A 631 -28.06 14.44 -16.43
N ALA A 632 -28.25 15.03 -15.25
CA ALA A 632 -27.74 14.47 -14.00
C ALA A 632 -28.43 13.13 -13.68
N LEU A 633 -29.75 13.06 -13.86
CA LEU A 633 -30.50 11.82 -13.66
C LEU A 633 -30.07 10.71 -14.63
N THR A 634 -29.79 11.07 -15.89
CA THR A 634 -29.23 10.12 -16.87
C THR A 634 -27.84 9.62 -16.45
N ARG A 635 -26.96 10.49 -15.94
CA ARG A 635 -25.65 10.07 -15.41
C ARG A 635 -25.80 9.11 -14.24
N VAL A 636 -26.63 9.45 -13.25
CA VAL A 636 -26.88 8.59 -12.09
C VAL A 636 -27.45 7.25 -12.52
N ALA A 637 -28.45 7.22 -13.40
CA ALA A 637 -29.02 5.97 -13.93
C ALA A 637 -27.94 5.11 -14.64
N LYS A 638 -27.08 5.76 -15.45
CA LYS A 638 -25.95 5.08 -16.11
C LYS A 638 -24.97 4.49 -15.10
N ARG A 639 -24.65 5.19 -14.01
CA ARG A 639 -23.76 4.69 -12.95
C ARG A 639 -24.39 3.54 -12.18
N ARG A 640 -25.68 3.61 -11.84
CA ARG A 640 -26.40 2.49 -11.20
C ARG A 640 -26.34 1.20 -12.02
N GLY A 641 -26.56 1.29 -13.33
CA GLY A 641 -26.44 0.18 -14.28
C GLY A 641 -25.04 -0.04 -14.86
N GLY A 642 -24.01 0.64 -14.32
CA GLY A 642 -22.67 0.64 -14.89
C GLY A 642 -21.91 -0.68 -14.66
N SER A 643 -20.82 -0.85 -15.40
CA SER A 643 -19.94 -2.03 -15.33
C SER A 643 -18.47 -1.66 -15.28
N LYS A 644 -18.12 -0.45 -14.81
CA LYS A 644 -16.75 0.08 -14.88
C LYS A 644 -15.77 -0.79 -14.10
N ARG A 645 -16.16 -1.28 -12.92
CA ARG A 645 -15.35 -2.23 -12.14
C ARG A 645 -14.99 -3.46 -12.98
N ALA A 646 -15.99 -4.18 -13.47
CA ALA A 646 -15.79 -5.39 -14.29
C ALA A 646 -14.98 -5.10 -15.58
N GLU A 647 -15.15 -3.92 -16.19
CA GLU A 647 -14.37 -3.49 -17.36
C GLU A 647 -12.87 -3.34 -17.03
N LEU A 648 -12.55 -2.71 -15.90
CA LEU A 648 -11.18 -2.49 -15.43
C LEU A 648 -10.53 -3.81 -14.99
N GLU A 649 -11.25 -4.63 -14.21
CA GLU A 649 -10.82 -5.96 -13.78
C GLU A 649 -10.52 -6.86 -15.00
N LYS A 650 -11.43 -6.91 -15.99
CA LYS A 650 -11.24 -7.68 -17.22
C LYS A 650 -9.99 -7.24 -18.01
N ARG A 651 -9.67 -5.95 -18.01
CA ARG A 651 -8.46 -5.44 -18.67
C ARG A 651 -7.19 -5.93 -17.96
N TYR A 652 -7.22 -5.98 -16.64
CA TYR A 652 -6.10 -6.47 -15.85
C TYR A 652 -5.94 -7.99 -15.94
N VAL A 653 -7.03 -8.77 -15.87
CA VAL A 653 -7.01 -10.23 -16.10
C VAL A 653 -6.41 -10.59 -17.46
N LYS A 654 -6.76 -9.86 -18.53
CA LYS A 654 -6.17 -10.06 -19.88
C LYS A 654 -4.68 -9.75 -19.94
N LEU A 655 -4.22 -8.81 -19.12
CA LEU A 655 -2.81 -8.50 -19.04
C LEU A 655 -2.05 -9.63 -18.33
N GLU A 656 -2.59 -10.16 -17.24
CA GLU A 656 -2.03 -11.33 -16.56
C GLU A 656 -1.95 -12.54 -17.48
N GLU A 657 -3.01 -12.83 -18.23
CA GLU A 657 -3.04 -13.90 -19.24
C GLU A 657 -1.86 -13.77 -20.22
N ARG A 658 -1.61 -12.53 -20.68
CA ARG A 658 -0.52 -12.24 -21.60
C ARG A 658 0.85 -12.42 -20.93
N VAL A 659 0.99 -12.00 -19.68
CA VAL A 659 2.23 -12.11 -18.89
C VAL A 659 2.57 -13.57 -18.63
N ASP A 660 1.60 -14.36 -18.18
CA ASP A 660 1.77 -15.77 -17.86
C ASP A 660 2.22 -16.56 -19.10
N ARG A 661 1.61 -16.28 -20.26
CA ARG A 661 2.02 -16.86 -21.55
C ARG A 661 3.44 -16.49 -21.97
N ILE A 662 3.93 -15.31 -21.61
CA ILE A 662 5.32 -14.91 -21.88
C ILE A 662 6.26 -15.59 -20.88
N GLY A 663 5.84 -15.70 -19.62
CA GLY A 663 6.59 -16.38 -18.56
C GLY A 663 6.89 -17.84 -18.90
N ASN A 664 5.89 -18.57 -19.43
CA ASN A 664 6.01 -19.98 -19.79
C ASN A 664 6.81 -20.26 -21.09
N ILE A 665 7.41 -19.23 -21.71
CA ILE A 665 8.31 -19.39 -22.88
C ILE A 665 9.77 -19.53 -22.43
N PHE A 666 10.10 -19.10 -21.21
CA PHE A 666 11.42 -19.26 -20.60
C PHE A 666 11.52 -20.59 -19.88
#